data_AF-H0XIY5-F1
#
_entry.id   AF-H0XIY5-F1
#
_cell.length_a   1.000
_cell.length_b   1.000
_cell.length_c   1.000
_cell.angle_alpha   90.00
_cell.angle_beta   90.00
_cell.angle_gamma   90.00
#
_symmetry.space_group_name_H-M   'P 1'
#
loop_
_entity.id
_entity.type
_entity.pdbx_description
1 polymer ?
#
loop_
_entity_poly.entity_id
_entity_poly.type
_entity_poly.pdbx_seq_one_letter_code
_entity_poly.pdbx_strand_id
1 'polypeptide(L)'
;MLQFNRCQPLKQITQKCFSSIRVKTEKHTQLFLSRTFALAELRKSWHSTQSLVGDKNIILMGPPGAGKTTVGRIIGQKLGCCVIDVDDDILEKTWNMSVSEKLQDVGNEQFLEEEGKAVLNFSASGSVISLTGSNPMHDATMWHLKKKGIIVYLDVPLVDLISRLKFMKMDRIVGQNSGTSMKDLLQFRKQYYKKWYDARVFCECGASPEEVADKVLNAVKRYQDADSETFISTRHIWPNDCEQKVSAKFFSEAVIEGLASDGGLFVPEKEFPKLSRGEWKSLVGASYIEQAQIILERCIHPADIPPARLGEMIETAYGDNFACSKIAPVRHLSGNQFLLELFHGPTGSFKDLSLQLMPHIFAYCIPPNCNYMILVATSGDTGSAVLNGFSCLSKNDKQRIAVVTFFPETGVSDFQKAQIIGSQRENGWAVGVQSDFDFCQTAIKRIFKDSDFTGFLTVEYGTILSSANSINWGRLLPQIVYHASAYLDLVSQGFISFGSPVDVCIPTGNFGNILAAVYSKMMGIPIRKFICASNQNHVLTDFIKTGHYDLRERRLVQTFSPSIDILKSSNLERHLHLMANKDGQLMTKLFNQLENQHHFQIEKILVEKLQQDFVADWCSEEECLAAINSTYNTSGYILDPHTAVAKVVADRLQDKTCPVIISSTAHYSKFAPAIMQALKIKEINETSSSQLYLLGSYNALPPLHEALLERTKQHEKMKYEVCAPDVSVLKGHVEKIIQNQFI
;
A
#
# COMPACT_ATOMS: atom_id res chain seq x y z
N MET A 1 12.66 34.12 -7.09
CA MET A 1 13.54 34.93 -6.21
C MET A 1 12.64 35.68 -5.24
N LEU A 2 12.62 35.24 -3.98
CA LEU A 2 12.07 35.84 -2.74
C LEU A 2 11.91 34.67 -1.75
N GLN A 3 12.98 34.37 -1.01
CA GLN A 3 13.02 33.33 0.01
C GLN A 3 12.49 33.88 1.34
N PHE A 4 11.41 33.29 1.84
CA PHE A 4 11.01 33.45 3.24
C PHE A 4 11.46 32.23 4.05
N ASN A 5 12.53 32.41 4.81
CA ASN A 5 13.01 31.49 5.83
C ASN A 5 12.17 31.63 7.12
N ARG A 6 11.58 30.53 7.58
CA ARG A 6 11.11 30.29 8.96
C ARG A 6 11.17 28.78 9.19
N CYS A 7 11.58 28.19 10.32
CA CYS A 7 12.21 28.63 11.55
C CYS A 7 12.77 27.33 12.17
N GLN A 8 14.09 27.19 12.27
CA GLN A 8 14.71 26.33 13.28
C GLN A 8 14.81 27.14 14.58
N PRO A 9 14.79 26.49 15.75
CA PRO A 9 15.82 26.89 16.70
C PRO A 9 16.44 25.78 17.56
N LEU A 10 17.75 25.99 17.77
CA LEU A 10 18.50 25.84 19.02
C LEU A 10 19.05 24.46 19.39
N LYS A 11 20.21 24.14 18.80
CA LYS A 11 21.35 23.58 19.52
C LYS A 11 22.64 24.32 19.12
N GLN A 12 23.45 24.64 20.12
CA GLN A 12 24.87 25.06 20.07
C GLN A 12 25.20 26.50 19.69
N ILE A 13 25.25 27.41 20.69
CA ILE A 13 26.38 28.34 20.88
C ILE A 13 26.52 28.62 22.38
N THR A 14 27.56 28.08 23.04
CA THR A 14 28.24 28.73 24.17
C THR A 14 29.56 28.02 24.46
N GLN A 15 30.65 28.50 23.84
CA GLN A 15 31.98 28.35 24.40
C GLN A 15 32.84 29.55 23.99
N LYS A 16 33.60 30.04 24.96
CA LYS A 16 34.59 31.15 24.93
C LYS A 16 34.05 32.55 25.23
N CYS A 17 34.12 32.92 26.50
CA CYS A 17 35.02 34.00 26.94
C CYS A 17 35.32 33.85 28.44
N PHE A 18 36.54 33.42 28.76
CA PHE A 18 37.16 33.64 30.06
C PHE A 18 37.75 35.05 30.06
N SER A 19 37.42 35.88 31.05
CA SER A 19 38.38 36.39 32.04
C SER A 19 37.83 37.56 32.85
N SER A 20 38.12 37.50 34.15
CA SER A 20 38.31 38.60 35.13
C SER A 20 37.10 39.47 35.53
N ILE A 21 36.65 39.32 36.78
CA ILE A 21 36.97 40.22 37.91
C ILE A 21 36.37 39.64 39.21
N ARG A 22 37.19 39.66 40.28
CA ARG A 22 36.89 39.21 41.66
C ARG A 22 36.07 40.27 42.41
N VAL A 23 35.09 39.86 43.24
CA VAL A 23 34.82 40.43 44.59
C VAL A 23 34.30 39.31 45.53
N LYS A 24 34.69 39.41 46.80
CA LYS A 24 34.62 38.45 47.92
C LYS A 24 33.29 38.50 48.72
N THR A 25 33.15 37.48 49.59
CA THR A 25 32.48 37.43 50.93
C THR A 25 30.93 37.46 50.95
N GLU A 26 30.17 36.73 51.77
CA GLU A 26 30.40 36.16 53.12
C GLU A 26 29.33 35.09 53.52
N LYS A 27 29.52 34.48 54.70
CA LYS A 27 28.82 33.32 55.30
C LYS A 27 27.53 33.67 56.10
N HIS A 28 26.77 32.59 56.44
CA HIS A 28 25.76 32.45 57.53
C HIS A 28 24.38 33.09 57.23
N THR A 29 23.20 32.55 57.60
CA THR A 29 22.81 31.77 58.79
C THR A 29 21.41 31.16 58.58
N GLN A 30 21.26 29.91 59.03
CA GLN A 30 20.13 29.25 59.71
C GLN A 30 18.68 29.81 59.71
N LEU A 31 17.78 28.81 59.68
CA LEU A 31 16.53 28.67 60.43
C LEU A 31 15.30 29.49 60.01
N PHE A 32 14.36 28.83 59.32
CA PHE A 32 12.96 28.82 59.75
C PHE A 32 12.28 27.49 59.35
N LEU A 33 11.89 26.75 60.41
CA LEU A 33 10.76 25.81 60.50
C LEU A 33 9.55 26.34 59.68
N SER A 34 8.62 25.59 59.09
CA SER A 34 8.15 24.21 59.26
C SER A 34 6.91 24.04 58.37
N ARG A 35 6.55 22.78 58.07
CA ARG A 35 5.21 22.31 57.68
C ARG A 35 4.57 22.89 56.40
N THR A 36 4.69 22.15 55.30
CA THR A 36 3.50 21.63 54.60
C THR A 36 3.87 20.52 53.59
N PHE A 37 3.00 19.51 53.50
CA PHE A 37 2.96 18.41 52.53
C PHE A 37 3.87 17.19 52.74
N ALA A 38 3.45 16.37 53.71
CA ALA A 38 3.39 14.93 53.51
C ALA A 38 2.35 14.61 52.42
N LEU A 39 2.82 14.20 51.24
CA LEU A 39 2.15 13.35 50.24
C LEU A 39 3.19 13.08 49.14
N ALA A 40 4.26 12.40 49.52
CA ALA A 40 5.19 11.80 48.57
C ALA A 40 4.81 10.32 48.46
N GLU A 41 3.87 10.00 47.57
CA GLU A 41 3.83 8.65 47.00
C GLU A 41 5.19 8.39 46.35
N LEU A 42 5.81 7.28 46.76
CA LEU A 42 7.08 6.79 46.25
C LEU A 42 6.99 6.56 44.73
N ARG A 43 7.29 7.58 43.93
CA ARG A 43 7.63 7.40 42.51
C ARG A 43 8.91 6.59 42.43
N LYS A 44 8.79 5.29 42.15
CA LYS A 44 9.95 4.43 41.82
C LYS A 44 10.47 4.87 40.44
N SER A 45 11.66 5.46 40.41
CA SER A 45 12.34 5.88 39.17
C SER A 45 13.45 4.91 38.81
N TRP A 46 13.42 4.43 37.57
CA TRP A 46 14.45 3.56 37.00
C TRP A 46 15.14 4.30 35.85
N HIS A 47 16.45 4.51 35.96
CA HIS A 47 17.24 5.26 34.99
C HIS A 47 18.46 4.43 34.54
N SER A 48 18.61 4.26 33.23
CA SER A 48 19.82 3.69 32.60
C SER A 48 20.59 4.77 31.85
N THR A 49 21.92 4.77 31.92
CA THR A 49 22.81 5.68 31.18
C THR A 49 23.30 5.11 29.86
N GLN A 50 22.99 3.85 29.55
CA GLN A 50 23.28 3.19 28.27
C GLN A 50 21.96 2.77 27.63
N SER A 51 21.63 3.39 26.49
CA SER A 51 20.39 3.11 25.77
C SER A 51 20.59 3.30 24.27
N LEU A 52 20.19 2.29 23.50
CA LEU A 52 20.11 2.34 22.04
C LEU A 52 19.06 3.36 21.55
N VAL A 53 18.18 3.81 22.46
CA VAL A 53 17.02 4.68 22.18
C VAL A 53 17.05 5.99 22.98
N GLY A 54 18.20 6.37 23.54
CA GLY A 54 18.30 7.52 24.45
C GLY A 54 17.38 7.36 25.67
N ASP A 55 16.59 8.37 26.00
CA ASP A 55 15.68 8.33 27.16
C ASP A 55 14.41 7.48 26.92
N LYS A 56 14.16 6.99 25.71
CA LYS A 56 12.99 6.16 25.42
C LYS A 56 13.18 4.71 25.88
N ASN A 57 12.08 4.09 26.30
CA ASN A 57 12.04 2.68 26.65
C ASN A 57 11.77 1.79 25.42
N ILE A 58 12.25 0.55 25.43
CA ILE A 58 11.79 -0.50 24.51
C ILE A 58 10.69 -1.27 25.23
N ILE A 59 9.47 -1.25 24.69
CA ILE A 59 8.30 -1.81 25.36
C ILE A 59 7.83 -3.04 24.59
N LEU A 60 7.95 -4.23 25.18
CA LEU A 60 7.57 -5.49 24.57
C LEU A 60 6.10 -5.79 24.88
N MET A 61 5.31 -5.89 23.81
CA MET A 61 3.88 -6.16 23.84
C MET A 61 3.56 -7.44 23.08
N GLY A 62 2.54 -8.18 23.54
CA GLY A 62 2.07 -9.38 22.87
C GLY A 62 1.29 -10.30 23.81
N PRO A 63 0.62 -11.33 23.27
CA PRO A 63 -0.17 -12.24 24.06
C PRO A 63 0.65 -13.00 25.11
N PRO A 64 0.01 -13.56 26.15
CA PRO A 64 0.64 -14.55 27.03
C PRO A 64 1.31 -15.66 26.22
N GLY A 65 2.51 -16.09 26.60
CA GLY A 65 3.30 -17.08 25.84
C GLY A 65 4.10 -16.52 24.64
N ALA A 66 4.01 -15.22 24.35
CA ALA A 66 4.80 -14.60 23.28
C ALA A 66 6.32 -14.56 23.54
N GLY A 67 6.76 -14.71 24.80
CA GLY A 67 8.17 -14.68 25.19
C GLY A 67 8.70 -13.30 25.61
N LYS A 68 7.81 -12.34 25.90
CA LYS A 68 8.13 -10.94 26.28
C LYS A 68 9.23 -10.85 27.33
N THR A 69 9.03 -11.47 28.50
CA THR A 69 9.97 -11.46 29.62
C THR A 69 11.35 -12.03 29.24
N THR A 70 11.37 -13.17 28.54
CA THR A 70 12.62 -13.83 28.12
C THR A 70 13.39 -12.98 27.12
N VAL A 71 12.71 -12.49 26.08
CA VAL A 71 13.29 -11.60 25.07
C VAL A 71 13.77 -10.30 25.71
N GLY A 72 13.00 -9.74 26.65
CA GLY A 72 13.33 -8.51 27.36
C GLY A 72 14.61 -8.63 28.18
N ARG A 73 14.81 -9.76 28.88
CA ARG A 73 16.06 -10.05 29.61
C ARG A 73 17.27 -10.12 28.68
N ILE A 74 17.14 -10.78 27.53
CA ILE A 74 18.22 -10.88 26.53
C ILE A 74 18.57 -9.51 25.95
N ILE A 75 17.57 -8.70 25.61
CA ILE A 75 17.79 -7.33 25.12
C ILE A 75 18.50 -6.50 26.19
N GLY A 76 18.05 -6.56 27.44
CA GLY A 76 18.70 -5.86 28.56
C GLY A 76 20.16 -6.23 28.73
N GLN A 77 20.49 -7.53 28.62
CA GLN A 77 21.88 -8.01 28.63
C GLN A 77 22.69 -7.48 27.45
N LYS A 78 22.14 -7.51 26.23
CA LYS A 78 22.81 -7.02 25.02
C LYS A 78 23.06 -5.51 25.05
N LEU A 79 22.16 -4.74 25.66
CA LEU A 79 22.22 -3.28 25.71
C LEU A 79 22.83 -2.72 26.99
N GLY A 80 23.05 -3.55 28.02
CA GLY A 80 23.50 -3.10 29.33
C GLY A 80 22.48 -2.21 30.06
N CYS A 81 21.18 -2.39 29.80
CA CYS A 81 20.12 -1.54 30.37
C CYS A 81 19.20 -2.29 31.33
N CYS A 82 18.43 -1.53 32.12
CA CYS A 82 17.49 -2.08 33.09
C CYS A 82 16.32 -2.79 32.38
N VAL A 83 15.91 -3.95 32.92
CA VAL A 83 14.76 -4.72 32.47
C VAL A 83 13.71 -4.68 33.56
N ILE A 84 12.47 -4.39 33.18
CA ILE A 84 11.32 -4.32 34.07
C ILE A 84 10.27 -5.27 33.51
N ASP A 85 9.88 -6.28 34.30
CA ASP A 85 8.70 -7.08 34.02
C ASP A 85 7.50 -6.51 34.76
N VAL A 86 6.41 -6.17 34.06
CA VAL A 86 5.25 -5.55 34.72
C VAL A 86 4.61 -6.52 35.71
N ASP A 87 4.52 -7.81 35.40
CA ASP A 87 3.96 -8.81 36.31
C ASP A 87 4.84 -8.90 37.58
N ASP A 88 6.12 -9.26 37.43
CA ASP A 88 7.01 -9.56 38.56
C ASP A 88 7.48 -8.31 39.33
N ASP A 89 7.82 -7.21 38.61
CA ASP A 89 8.50 -6.06 39.21
C ASP A 89 7.56 -4.93 39.65
N ILE A 90 6.35 -4.87 39.09
CA ILE A 90 5.38 -3.81 39.36
C ILE A 90 4.16 -4.37 40.08
N LEU A 91 3.43 -5.29 39.47
CA LEU A 91 2.13 -5.75 39.97
C LEU A 91 2.27 -6.55 41.27
N GLU A 92 3.05 -7.62 41.27
CA GLU A 92 3.17 -8.48 42.46
C GLU A 92 3.76 -7.73 43.66
N LYS A 93 4.70 -6.81 43.41
CA LYS A 93 5.28 -5.94 44.46
C LYS A 93 4.30 -4.88 44.96
N THR A 94 3.33 -4.45 44.14
CA THR A 94 2.33 -3.44 44.52
C THR A 94 1.16 -4.08 45.26
N TRP A 95 0.74 -5.28 44.85
CA TRP A 95 -0.40 -5.98 45.44
C TRP A 95 0.00 -6.90 46.60
N ASN A 96 1.29 -7.23 46.73
CA ASN A 96 1.79 -8.19 47.72
C ASN A 96 1.12 -9.57 47.61
N MET A 97 0.78 -9.97 46.38
CA MET A 97 0.20 -11.26 46.00
C MET A 97 0.46 -11.50 44.51
N SER A 98 0.31 -12.75 44.05
CA SER A 98 0.53 -13.08 42.65
C SER A 98 -0.56 -12.49 41.74
N VAL A 99 -0.21 -12.28 40.47
CA VAL A 99 -1.17 -11.79 39.45
C VAL A 99 -2.37 -12.75 39.31
N SER A 100 -2.14 -14.06 39.45
CA SER A 100 -3.19 -15.08 39.37
C SER A 100 -4.16 -15.03 40.55
N GLU A 101 -3.66 -14.83 41.77
CA GLU A 101 -4.49 -14.66 42.97
C GLU A 101 -5.32 -13.38 42.87
N LYS A 102 -4.70 -12.27 42.42
CA LYS A 102 -5.38 -10.99 42.26
C LYS A 102 -6.55 -11.10 41.27
N LEU A 103 -6.34 -11.76 40.12
CA LEU A 103 -7.40 -11.97 39.13
C LEU A 103 -8.58 -12.79 39.67
N GLN A 104 -8.33 -13.73 40.59
CA GLN A 104 -9.38 -14.51 41.25
C GLN A 104 -10.14 -13.69 42.28
N ASP A 105 -9.46 -12.79 42.98
CA ASP A 105 -10.02 -11.91 44.02
C ASP A 105 -10.97 -10.84 43.46
N VAL A 106 -10.51 -10.07 42.45
CA VAL A 106 -11.26 -8.90 41.96
C VAL A 106 -12.03 -9.12 40.66
N GLY A 107 -11.79 -10.24 39.97
CA GLY A 107 -12.40 -10.53 38.67
C GLY A 107 -11.84 -9.69 37.49
N ASN A 108 -12.33 -9.93 36.28
CA ASN A 108 -11.70 -9.42 35.04
C ASN A 108 -11.70 -7.89 34.92
N GLU A 109 -12.84 -7.22 35.17
CA GLU A 109 -12.98 -5.78 34.92
C GLU A 109 -12.16 -4.96 35.93
N GLN A 110 -12.31 -5.26 37.22
CA GLN A 110 -11.56 -4.55 38.27
C GLN A 110 -10.05 -4.85 38.19
N PHE A 111 -9.67 -6.06 37.76
CA PHE A 111 -8.27 -6.39 37.51
C PHE A 111 -7.64 -5.45 36.47
N LEU A 112 -8.31 -5.20 35.34
CA LEU A 112 -7.78 -4.31 34.29
C LEU A 112 -7.57 -2.88 34.78
N GLU A 113 -8.49 -2.37 35.61
CA GLU A 113 -8.40 -1.02 36.17
C GLU A 113 -7.26 -0.91 37.20
N GLU A 114 -7.10 -1.91 38.09
CA GLU A 114 -6.02 -1.94 39.07
C GLU A 114 -4.64 -2.16 38.42
N GLU A 115 -4.57 -3.01 37.40
CA GLU A 115 -3.38 -3.20 36.57
C GLU A 115 -2.99 -1.89 35.88
N GLY A 116 -3.97 -1.20 35.29
CA GLY A 116 -3.78 0.10 34.64
C GLY A 116 -3.23 1.15 35.59
N LYS A 117 -3.80 1.29 36.78
CA LYS A 117 -3.35 2.22 37.83
C LYS A 117 -1.91 1.95 38.28
N ALA A 118 -1.55 0.68 38.50
CA ALA A 118 -0.19 0.32 38.90
C ALA A 118 0.84 0.74 37.83
N VAL A 119 0.53 0.53 36.55
CA VAL A 119 1.42 0.94 35.44
C VAL A 119 1.50 2.47 35.30
N LEU A 120 0.38 3.19 35.47
CA LEU A 120 0.37 4.65 35.42
C LEU A 120 1.21 5.32 36.52
N ASN A 121 1.42 4.63 37.65
CA ASN A 121 2.13 5.15 38.82
C ASN A 121 3.65 4.95 38.79
N PHE A 122 4.20 4.14 37.87
CA PHE A 122 5.65 3.99 37.75
C PHE A 122 6.24 4.79 36.58
N SER A 123 7.54 5.08 36.65
CA SER A 123 8.27 5.74 35.55
C SER A 123 9.63 5.11 35.34
N ALA A 124 9.92 4.77 34.10
CA ALA A 124 11.22 4.27 33.66
C ALA A 124 11.71 5.06 32.45
N SER A 125 13.02 5.15 32.28
CA SER A 125 13.70 5.75 31.13
C SER A 125 14.87 4.86 30.69
N GLY A 126 15.09 4.76 29.39
CA GLY A 126 16.18 3.95 28.81
C GLY A 126 16.15 2.47 29.21
N SER A 127 14.97 1.91 29.51
CA SER A 127 14.78 0.55 30.01
C SER A 127 14.03 -0.34 29.01
N VAL A 128 14.12 -1.65 29.18
CA VAL A 128 13.28 -2.64 28.48
C VAL A 128 12.12 -3.01 29.39
N ILE A 129 10.89 -2.80 28.94
CA ILE A 129 9.67 -3.06 29.72
C ILE A 129 8.90 -4.20 29.06
N SER A 130 8.67 -5.29 29.79
CA SER A 130 7.79 -6.38 29.34
C SER A 130 6.40 -6.17 29.91
N LEU A 131 5.43 -5.90 29.04
CA LEU A 131 4.04 -5.71 29.47
C LEU A 131 3.37 -7.03 29.83
N THR A 132 2.28 -6.95 30.60
CA THR A 132 1.38 -8.08 30.77
C THR A 132 0.63 -8.35 29.46
N GLY A 133 -0.04 -9.50 29.36
CA GLY A 133 -0.90 -9.77 28.21
C GLY A 133 -2.09 -8.81 28.09
N SER A 134 -2.54 -8.23 29.22
CA SER A 134 -3.76 -7.41 29.39
C SER A 134 -3.55 -5.92 29.31
N ASN A 135 -2.35 -5.40 29.54
CA ASN A 135 -2.10 -3.95 29.47
C ASN A 135 -2.62 -3.29 28.19
N PRO A 136 -2.53 -3.90 26.99
CA PRO A 136 -3.04 -3.31 25.75
C PRO A 136 -4.55 -3.05 25.72
N MET A 137 -5.30 -3.64 26.64
CA MET A 137 -6.74 -3.45 26.80
C MET A 137 -7.09 -2.20 27.62
N HIS A 138 -6.10 -1.56 28.25
CA HIS A 138 -6.27 -0.34 29.04
C HIS A 138 -5.68 0.89 28.34
N ASP A 139 -6.54 1.67 27.69
CA ASP A 139 -6.15 2.79 26.80
C ASP A 139 -5.26 3.84 27.47
N ALA A 140 -5.58 4.27 28.70
CA ALA A 140 -4.82 5.30 29.40
C ALA A 140 -3.37 4.86 29.69
N THR A 141 -3.19 3.57 30.02
CA THR A 141 -1.88 2.97 30.25
C THR A 141 -1.07 2.93 28.97
N MET A 142 -1.67 2.51 27.86
CA MET A 142 -0.98 2.41 26.59
C MET A 142 -0.58 3.79 26.05
N TRP A 143 -1.42 4.82 26.22
CA TRP A 143 -1.04 6.20 25.92
C TRP A 143 0.14 6.68 26.76
N HIS A 144 0.18 6.35 28.05
CA HIS A 144 1.30 6.68 28.93
C HIS A 144 2.60 6.04 28.44
N LEU A 145 2.55 4.75 28.10
CA LEU A 145 3.69 3.96 27.62
C LEU A 145 4.19 4.45 26.26
N LYS A 146 3.29 4.67 25.29
CA LYS A 146 3.62 5.13 23.93
C LYS A 146 4.31 6.49 23.92
N LYS A 147 4.00 7.37 24.88
CA LYS A 147 4.70 8.66 25.05
C LYS A 147 6.15 8.51 25.53
N LYS A 148 6.49 7.42 26.24
CA LYS A 148 7.78 7.20 26.90
C LYS A 148 8.64 6.11 26.25
N GLY A 149 8.18 5.47 25.19
CA GLY A 149 8.91 4.35 24.59
C GLY A 149 8.42 3.98 23.19
N ILE A 150 9.09 3.01 22.60
CA ILE A 150 8.72 2.38 21.34
C ILE A 150 8.06 1.04 21.68
N ILE A 151 6.82 0.86 21.23
CA ILE A 151 6.05 -0.36 21.49
C ILE A 151 6.31 -1.38 20.38
N VAL A 152 6.95 -2.49 20.73
CA VAL A 152 7.26 -3.59 19.83
C VAL A 152 6.30 -4.74 20.07
N TYR A 153 5.51 -5.09 19.05
CA TYR A 153 4.61 -6.22 19.09
C TYR A 153 5.31 -7.51 18.67
N LEU A 154 5.40 -8.46 19.60
CA LEU A 154 5.84 -9.83 19.35
C LEU A 154 4.67 -10.64 18.77
N ASP A 155 4.63 -10.71 17.45
CA ASP A 155 3.57 -11.38 16.69
C ASP A 155 3.90 -12.86 16.52
N VAL A 156 3.19 -13.69 17.27
CA VAL A 156 3.43 -15.13 17.33
C VAL A 156 2.25 -15.86 16.69
N PRO A 157 2.49 -16.84 15.80
CA PRO A 157 1.41 -17.64 15.22
C PRO A 157 0.51 -18.27 16.28
N LEU A 158 -0.81 -18.25 16.04
CA LEU A 158 -1.80 -18.69 17.02
C LEU A 158 -1.62 -20.15 17.45
N VAL A 159 -1.20 -21.01 16.53
CA VAL A 159 -0.92 -22.43 16.79
C VAL A 159 0.24 -22.60 17.78
N ASP A 160 1.28 -21.80 17.63
CA ASP A 160 2.45 -21.82 18.51
C ASP A 160 2.09 -21.26 19.91
N LEU A 161 1.29 -20.18 19.96
CA LEU A 161 0.80 -19.62 21.22
C LEU A 161 -0.02 -20.64 22.02
N ILE A 162 -0.99 -21.30 21.39
CA ILE A 162 -1.81 -22.32 22.05
C ILE A 162 -0.95 -23.46 22.58
N SER A 163 0.04 -23.90 21.79
CA SER A 163 0.96 -24.96 22.21
C SER A 163 1.78 -24.53 23.43
N ARG A 164 2.38 -23.33 23.41
CA ARG A 164 3.16 -22.78 24.53
C ARG A 164 2.33 -22.63 25.79
N LEU A 165 1.10 -22.12 25.69
CA LEU A 165 0.21 -21.95 26.85
C LEU A 165 -0.16 -23.29 27.51
N LYS A 166 -0.38 -24.34 26.71
CA LYS A 166 -0.61 -25.70 27.23
C LYS A 166 0.62 -26.22 28.00
N PHE A 167 1.83 -26.03 27.48
CA PHE A 167 3.06 -26.41 28.19
C PHE A 167 3.26 -25.63 29.50
N MET A 168 2.85 -24.36 29.53
CA MET A 168 2.91 -23.50 30.71
C MET A 168 1.80 -23.78 31.75
N LYS A 169 0.88 -24.72 31.49
CA LYS A 169 -0.30 -25.02 32.33
C LYS A 169 -1.14 -23.78 32.63
N MET A 170 -1.24 -22.86 31.68
CA MET A 170 -2.08 -21.67 31.80
C MET A 170 -3.49 -21.96 31.28
N ASP A 171 -4.40 -22.29 32.19
CA ASP A 171 -5.77 -22.67 31.86
C ASP A 171 -6.74 -21.47 31.79
N ARG A 172 -6.33 -20.30 32.32
CA ARG A 172 -7.14 -19.07 32.36
C ARG A 172 -6.32 -17.82 32.06
N ILE A 173 -6.83 -16.94 31.19
CA ILE A 173 -6.29 -15.59 30.95
C ILE A 173 -7.38 -14.53 31.15
N VAL A 174 -6.96 -13.28 31.40
CA VAL A 174 -7.87 -12.12 31.57
C VAL A 174 -8.84 -12.01 30.38
N GLY A 175 -10.13 -11.90 30.68
CA GLY A 175 -11.21 -11.82 29.68
C GLY A 175 -11.83 -13.16 29.28
N GLN A 176 -11.39 -14.28 29.86
CA GLN A 176 -11.97 -15.59 29.58
C GLN A 176 -13.27 -15.81 30.39
N ASN A 177 -14.40 -15.82 29.68
CA ASN A 177 -15.72 -16.15 30.20
C ASN A 177 -16.00 -17.66 30.09
N SER A 178 -16.97 -18.17 30.85
CA SER A 178 -17.44 -19.57 30.74
C SER A 178 -17.96 -19.84 29.33
N GLY A 179 -17.22 -20.61 28.52
CA GLY A 179 -17.64 -21.03 27.16
C GLY A 179 -16.79 -20.49 26.00
N THR A 180 -15.97 -19.45 26.20
CA THR A 180 -15.09 -18.92 25.13
C THR A 180 -13.81 -19.73 25.04
N SER A 181 -13.46 -20.22 23.85
CA SER A 181 -12.21 -20.95 23.66
C SER A 181 -10.99 -20.02 23.78
N MET A 182 -9.84 -20.55 24.24
CA MET A 182 -8.58 -19.79 24.28
C MET A 182 -8.20 -19.21 22.92
N LYS A 183 -8.52 -19.95 21.84
CA LYS A 183 -8.27 -19.53 20.46
C LYS A 183 -9.06 -18.26 20.12
N ASP A 184 -10.35 -18.24 20.42
CA ASP A 184 -11.23 -17.11 20.11
C ASP A 184 -10.86 -15.88 20.94
N LEU A 185 -10.49 -16.09 22.21
CA LEU A 185 -10.03 -15.01 23.07
C LEU A 185 -8.72 -14.40 22.57
N LEU A 186 -7.72 -15.21 22.20
CA LEU A 186 -6.47 -14.70 21.63
C LEU A 186 -6.71 -13.96 20.31
N GLN A 187 -7.62 -14.46 19.48
CA GLN A 187 -8.00 -13.81 18.23
C GLN A 187 -8.69 -12.46 18.51
N PHE A 188 -9.63 -12.41 19.46
CA PHE A 188 -10.27 -11.17 19.90
C PHE A 188 -9.24 -10.15 20.43
N ARG A 189 -8.22 -10.60 21.17
CA ARG A 189 -7.21 -9.71 21.73
C ARG A 189 -6.28 -9.07 20.70
N LYS A 190 -6.13 -9.68 19.51
CA LYS A 190 -5.30 -9.12 18.44
C LYS A 190 -5.68 -7.69 18.06
N GLN A 191 -6.95 -7.30 18.14
CA GLN A 191 -7.37 -5.93 17.83
C GLN A 191 -6.70 -4.89 18.76
N TYR A 192 -6.51 -5.22 20.04
CA TYR A 192 -5.84 -4.34 20.99
C TYR A 192 -4.34 -4.28 20.71
N TYR A 193 -3.70 -5.41 20.39
CA TYR A 193 -2.29 -5.39 19.99
C TYR A 193 -2.09 -4.56 18.71
N LYS A 194 -2.99 -4.68 17.73
CA LYS A 194 -2.93 -3.91 16.48
C LYS A 194 -3.08 -2.39 16.68
N LYS A 195 -3.76 -1.96 17.73
CA LYS A 195 -3.99 -0.53 18.01
C LYS A 195 -2.72 0.21 18.44
N TRP A 196 -1.79 -0.45 19.14
CA TRP A 196 -0.79 0.25 19.93
C TRP A 196 0.65 0.20 19.43
N TYR A 197 1.00 -0.82 18.65
CA TYR A 197 2.40 -1.05 18.25
C TYR A 197 2.94 0.02 17.30
N ASP A 198 4.24 0.25 17.44
CA ASP A 198 5.05 1.11 16.58
C ASP A 198 5.87 0.27 15.60
N ALA A 199 6.27 -0.94 16.03
CA ALA A 199 6.97 -1.91 15.21
C ALA A 199 6.50 -3.34 15.50
N ARG A 200 6.47 -4.19 14.47
CA ARG A 200 6.09 -5.60 14.57
C ARG A 200 7.32 -6.49 14.40
N VAL A 201 7.39 -7.56 15.20
CA VAL A 201 8.40 -8.62 15.07
C VAL A 201 7.69 -9.96 14.98
N PHE A 202 7.93 -10.68 13.88
CA PHE A 202 7.43 -12.04 13.72
C PHE A 202 8.29 -13.03 14.50
N CYS A 203 7.66 -13.73 15.43
CA CYS A 203 8.25 -14.83 16.17
C CYS A 203 7.94 -16.14 15.44
N GLU A 204 8.77 -16.47 14.45
CA GLU A 204 8.65 -17.68 13.64
C GLU A 204 8.68 -18.96 14.49
N CYS A 205 7.99 -20.01 14.03
CA CYS A 205 8.03 -21.31 14.69
C CYS A 205 9.48 -21.86 14.69
N GLY A 206 9.99 -22.15 15.88
CA GLY A 206 11.37 -22.60 16.09
C GLY A 206 12.41 -21.50 16.26
N ALA A 207 12.06 -20.22 16.14
CA ALA A 207 12.99 -19.13 16.38
C ALA A 207 13.42 -19.08 17.86
N SER A 208 14.71 -18.89 18.10
CA SER A 208 15.25 -18.79 19.46
C SER A 208 14.88 -17.44 20.09
N PRO A 209 14.81 -17.33 21.43
CA PRO A 209 14.62 -16.04 22.11
C PRO A 209 15.69 -15.00 21.72
N GLU A 210 16.92 -15.43 21.46
CA GLU A 210 18.03 -14.58 21.02
C GLU A 210 17.79 -14.02 19.61
N GLU A 211 17.33 -14.86 18.67
CA GLU A 211 16.97 -14.44 17.31
C GLU A 211 15.81 -13.44 17.32
N VAL A 212 14.79 -13.68 18.17
CA VAL A 212 13.68 -12.74 18.35
C VAL A 212 14.18 -11.42 18.95
N ALA A 213 15.09 -11.46 19.93
CA ALA A 213 15.70 -10.26 20.49
C ALA A 213 16.48 -9.45 19.43
N ASP A 214 17.22 -10.11 18.53
CA ASP A 214 17.91 -9.43 17.42
C ASP A 214 16.93 -8.81 16.43
N LYS A 215 15.83 -9.49 16.11
CA LYS A 215 14.76 -8.92 15.29
C LYS A 215 14.12 -7.69 15.96
N VAL A 216 13.90 -7.70 17.27
CA VAL A 216 13.42 -6.53 18.03
C VAL A 216 14.40 -5.37 17.90
N LEU A 217 15.69 -5.61 18.13
CA LEU A 217 16.71 -4.56 18.02
C LEU A 217 16.76 -3.97 16.59
N ASN A 218 16.64 -4.80 15.56
CA ASN A 218 16.58 -4.35 14.17
C ASN A 218 15.32 -3.54 13.86
N ALA A 219 14.16 -3.97 14.38
CA ALA A 219 12.90 -3.25 14.21
C ALA A 219 12.93 -1.88 14.91
N VAL A 220 13.51 -1.81 16.11
CA VAL A 220 13.71 -0.55 16.85
C VAL A 220 14.69 0.37 16.12
N LYS A 221 15.82 -0.17 15.62
CA LYS A 221 16.76 0.60 14.78
C LYS A 221 16.08 1.18 13.55
N ARG A 222 15.33 0.35 12.80
CA ARG A 222 14.55 0.80 11.64
C ARG A 222 13.63 1.96 12.04
N TYR A 223 12.81 1.78 13.08
CA TYR A 223 11.87 2.79 13.55
C TYR A 223 12.52 4.14 13.88
N GLN A 224 13.75 4.14 14.39
CA GLN A 224 14.51 5.34 14.69
C GLN A 224 15.19 5.96 13.45
N ASP A 225 15.52 5.15 12.46
CA ASP A 225 16.28 5.52 11.27
C ASP A 225 15.36 5.91 10.09
N ALA A 226 14.46 6.87 10.36
CA ALA A 226 13.47 7.32 9.39
C ALA A 226 14.10 7.94 8.13
N ASP A 227 15.24 8.61 8.27
CA ASP A 227 15.98 9.27 7.18
C ASP A 227 16.61 8.29 6.19
N SER A 228 16.46 7.00 6.44
CA SER A 228 17.12 5.95 5.68
C SER A 228 16.20 5.25 4.67
N GLU A 229 14.89 5.46 4.74
CA GLU A 229 13.89 4.90 3.82
C GLU A 229 13.36 5.99 2.90
N THR A 230 14.16 6.31 1.89
CA THR A 230 13.97 7.42 0.97
C THR A 230 13.63 6.94 -0.44
N PHE A 231 13.12 7.87 -1.24
CA PHE A 231 12.73 7.73 -2.62
C PHE A 231 13.58 8.65 -3.49
N ILE A 232 13.94 8.13 -4.67
CA ILE A 232 14.64 8.85 -5.72
C ILE A 232 13.85 8.78 -7.02
N SER A 233 14.10 9.71 -7.92
CA SER A 233 13.62 9.63 -9.30
C SER A 233 14.40 8.57 -10.08
N THR A 234 13.75 7.84 -10.98
CA THR A 234 14.40 6.97 -11.97
C THR A 234 15.38 7.71 -12.89
N ARG A 235 15.29 9.04 -12.96
CA ARG A 235 16.18 9.90 -13.76
C ARG A 235 17.18 10.67 -12.89
N HIS A 236 17.22 10.38 -11.59
CA HIS A 236 18.16 11.03 -10.68
C HIS A 236 19.60 10.71 -11.07
N ILE A 237 20.41 11.75 -11.25
CA ILE A 237 21.84 11.63 -11.53
C ILE A 237 22.58 12.01 -10.25
N TRP A 238 23.37 11.06 -9.74
CA TRP A 238 24.25 11.30 -8.61
C TRP A 238 25.30 12.35 -8.99
N PRO A 239 25.42 13.47 -8.26
CA PRO A 239 26.50 14.42 -8.49
C PRO A 239 27.86 13.73 -8.31
N ASN A 240 28.79 13.97 -9.22
CA ASN A 240 30.14 13.40 -9.13
C ASN A 240 30.98 14.02 -8.00
N ASP A 241 30.53 15.12 -7.38
CA ASP A 241 31.17 15.79 -6.25
C ASP A 241 30.15 16.58 -5.40
N CYS A 242 30.51 16.87 -4.14
CA CYS A 242 29.75 17.41 -2.99
C CYS A 242 28.86 18.67 -3.15
N GLU A 243 28.34 19.02 -4.31
CA GLU A 243 27.45 20.17 -4.48
C GLU A 243 25.99 19.78 -4.71
N GLN A 244 25.17 20.17 -3.73
CA GLN A 244 23.72 19.99 -3.63
C GLN A 244 23.24 18.52 -3.61
N LYS A 245 23.24 17.92 -2.41
CA LYS A 245 22.33 16.81 -2.11
C LYS A 245 20.90 17.24 -2.49
N VAL A 246 20.36 16.67 -3.56
CA VAL A 246 18.92 16.72 -3.83
C VAL A 246 18.21 16.24 -2.55
N SER A 247 17.19 16.96 -2.08
CA SER A 247 16.51 16.58 -0.85
C SER A 247 15.89 15.20 -1.04
N ALA A 248 16.33 14.23 -0.25
CA ALA A 248 15.76 12.89 -0.26
C ALA A 248 14.26 12.98 0.04
N LYS A 249 13.45 12.22 -0.70
CA LYS A 249 11.99 12.23 -0.58
C LYS A 249 11.52 11.06 0.28
N PHE A 250 10.59 11.29 1.19
CA PHE A 250 9.97 10.21 1.97
C PHE A 250 8.81 9.57 1.20
N PHE A 251 8.25 8.46 1.71
CA PHE A 251 7.12 7.78 1.07
C PHE A 251 5.93 8.73 0.90
N SER A 252 5.61 9.49 1.95
CA SER A 252 4.51 10.47 1.94
C SER A 252 4.68 11.50 0.82
N GLU A 253 5.88 12.07 0.65
CA GLU A 253 6.18 13.02 -0.41
C GLU A 253 6.08 12.37 -1.81
N ALA A 254 6.62 11.15 -1.98
CA ALA A 254 6.54 10.43 -3.25
C ALA A 254 5.08 10.14 -3.67
N VAL A 255 4.18 9.90 -2.71
CA VAL A 255 2.74 9.73 -2.95
C VAL A 255 2.06 11.05 -3.30
N ILE A 256 2.40 12.15 -2.61
CA ILE A 256 1.80 13.47 -2.85
C ILE A 256 2.23 14.03 -4.21
N GLU A 257 3.53 13.98 -4.52
CA GLU A 257 4.09 14.52 -5.76
C GLU A 257 3.70 13.67 -6.97
N GLY A 258 3.72 12.34 -6.83
CA GLY A 258 3.33 11.38 -7.87
C GLY A 258 4.33 11.23 -9.03
N LEU A 259 4.73 12.35 -9.65
CA LEU A 259 5.76 12.44 -10.69
C LEU A 259 6.92 13.30 -10.18
N ALA A 260 8.17 12.87 -10.41
CA ALA A 260 9.33 13.66 -10.01
C ALA A 260 9.49 14.90 -10.92
N SER A 261 10.14 15.94 -10.40
CA SER A 261 10.33 17.22 -11.11
C SER A 261 11.16 17.11 -12.39
N ASP A 262 12.06 16.11 -12.49
CA ASP A 262 12.84 15.79 -13.68
C ASP A 262 12.06 14.96 -14.72
N GLY A 263 10.76 14.70 -14.46
CA GLY A 263 9.89 13.89 -15.31
C GLY A 263 10.06 12.38 -15.14
N GLY A 264 10.95 11.93 -14.26
CA GLY A 264 11.11 10.53 -13.88
C GLY A 264 10.07 10.07 -12.86
N LEU A 265 10.17 8.79 -12.49
CA LEU A 265 9.24 8.12 -11.60
C LEU A 265 9.89 7.84 -10.24
N PHE A 266 9.17 8.05 -9.14
CA PHE A 266 9.69 7.68 -7.82
C PHE A 266 9.87 6.17 -7.67
N VAL A 267 11.01 5.78 -7.09
CA VAL A 267 11.37 4.41 -6.68
C VAL A 267 12.15 4.45 -5.36
N PRO A 268 12.14 3.37 -4.55
CA PRO A 268 12.95 3.29 -3.34
C PRO A 268 14.46 3.40 -3.63
N GLU A 269 15.16 4.23 -2.84
CA GLU A 269 16.61 4.43 -2.94
C GLU A 269 17.38 3.17 -2.51
N LYS A 270 16.89 2.46 -1.49
CA LYS A 270 17.48 1.21 -1.01
C LYS A 270 16.97 -0.02 -1.77
N GLU A 271 17.51 -1.19 -1.43
CA GLU A 271 16.94 -2.45 -1.88
C GLU A 271 15.49 -2.60 -1.41
N PHE A 272 14.68 -3.27 -2.22
CA PHE A 272 13.28 -3.52 -1.86
C PHE A 272 13.22 -4.49 -0.66
N PRO A 273 12.34 -4.26 0.33
CA PRO A 273 12.28 -5.07 1.54
C PRO A 273 11.99 -6.54 1.22
N LYS A 274 12.56 -7.45 2.03
CA LYS A 274 12.33 -8.89 1.94
C LYS A 274 11.62 -9.40 3.19
N LEU A 275 10.78 -10.40 3.01
CA LEU A 275 10.26 -11.21 4.11
C LEU A 275 10.99 -12.55 4.14
N SER A 276 11.25 -13.04 5.35
CA SER A 276 11.87 -14.35 5.56
C SER A 276 10.93 -15.47 5.08
N ARG A 277 11.50 -16.66 4.89
CA ARG A 277 10.71 -17.86 4.58
C ARG A 277 9.65 -18.14 5.67
N GLY A 278 9.99 -17.97 6.94
CA GLY A 278 9.06 -18.20 8.04
C GLY A 278 7.98 -17.12 8.14
N GLU A 279 8.32 -15.86 7.84
CA GLU A 279 7.34 -14.76 7.75
C GLU A 279 6.31 -15.05 6.64
N TRP A 280 6.76 -15.38 5.42
CA TRP A 280 5.85 -15.77 4.34
C TRP A 280 5.00 -16.98 4.68
N LYS A 281 5.58 -18.00 5.34
CA LYS A 281 4.83 -19.19 5.76
C LYS A 281 3.76 -18.85 6.80
N SER A 282 4.01 -17.87 7.68
CA SER A 282 3.03 -17.42 8.68
C SER A 282 1.82 -16.71 8.08
N LEU A 283 1.95 -16.20 6.85
CA LEU A 283 0.88 -15.55 6.10
C LEU A 283 -0.02 -16.53 5.34
N VAL A 284 0.35 -17.81 5.25
CA VAL A 284 -0.49 -18.83 4.62
C VAL A 284 -1.79 -18.98 5.42
N GLY A 285 -2.92 -18.72 4.77
CA GLY A 285 -4.24 -18.75 5.39
C GLY A 285 -4.64 -17.47 6.13
N ALA A 286 -3.78 -16.45 6.19
CA ALA A 286 -4.15 -15.11 6.65
C ALA A 286 -5.13 -14.45 5.67
N SER A 287 -5.99 -13.54 6.15
CA SER A 287 -6.90 -12.81 5.26
C SER A 287 -6.15 -11.84 4.34
N TYR A 288 -6.79 -11.41 3.24
CA TYR A 288 -6.20 -10.40 2.35
C TYR A 288 -5.80 -9.12 3.09
N ILE A 289 -6.63 -8.67 4.03
CA ILE A 289 -6.38 -7.49 4.89
C ILE A 289 -5.13 -7.72 5.76
N GLU A 290 -4.99 -8.88 6.38
CA GLU A 290 -3.82 -9.21 7.21
C GLU A 290 -2.54 -9.29 6.37
N GLN A 291 -2.61 -9.91 5.19
CA GLN A 291 -1.50 -9.95 4.24
C GLN A 291 -1.11 -8.55 3.76
N ALA A 292 -2.10 -7.72 3.40
CA ALA A 292 -1.90 -6.32 2.99
C ALA A 292 -1.19 -5.52 4.08
N GLN A 293 -1.68 -5.59 5.32
CA GLN A 293 -1.09 -4.90 6.46
C GLN A 293 0.40 -5.25 6.62
N ILE A 294 0.74 -6.54 6.59
CA ILE A 294 2.10 -7.02 6.86
C ILE A 294 3.06 -6.68 5.71
N ILE A 295 2.60 -6.81 4.47
CA ILE A 295 3.38 -6.47 3.28
C ILE A 295 3.64 -4.96 3.24
N LEU A 296 2.61 -4.15 3.46
CA LEU A 296 2.69 -2.69 3.36
C LEU A 296 3.47 -2.06 4.53
N GLU A 297 3.37 -2.59 5.75
CA GLU A 297 4.22 -2.20 6.90
C GLU A 297 5.73 -2.35 6.61
N ARG A 298 6.09 -3.29 5.73
CA ARG A 298 7.48 -3.52 5.35
C ARG A 298 7.98 -2.53 4.31
N CYS A 299 7.07 -1.91 3.55
CA CYS A 299 7.37 -0.96 2.48
C CYS A 299 7.16 0.50 2.88
N ILE A 300 6.43 0.76 3.98
CA ILE A 300 6.12 2.10 4.46
C ILE A 300 6.77 2.26 5.83
N HIS A 301 7.57 3.32 5.99
CA HIS A 301 8.19 3.60 7.28
C HIS A 301 7.13 4.11 8.28
N PRO A 302 7.17 3.70 9.56
CA PRO A 302 6.24 4.18 10.58
C PRO A 302 6.21 5.70 10.81
N ALA A 303 7.29 6.41 10.43
CA ALA A 303 7.34 7.87 10.46
C ALA A 303 6.48 8.52 9.36
N ASP A 304 6.32 7.84 8.21
CA ASP A 304 5.39 8.29 7.16
C ASP A 304 3.96 7.93 7.53
N ILE A 305 3.69 6.67 7.88
CA ILE A 305 2.36 6.20 8.28
C ILE A 305 2.49 5.17 9.42
N PRO A 306 1.98 5.48 10.62
CA PRO A 306 1.98 4.53 11.73
C PRO A 306 1.19 3.26 11.39
N PRO A 307 1.64 2.07 11.83
CA PRO A 307 0.99 0.80 11.48
C PRO A 307 -0.50 0.72 11.79
N ALA A 308 -0.94 1.28 12.93
CA ALA A 308 -2.35 1.33 13.30
C ALA A 308 -3.19 2.14 12.28
N ARG A 309 -2.68 3.29 11.83
CA ARG A 309 -3.36 4.14 10.82
C ARG A 309 -3.38 3.47 9.46
N LEU A 310 -2.30 2.80 9.07
CA LEU A 310 -2.26 2.00 7.85
C LEU A 310 -3.31 0.88 7.89
N GLY A 311 -3.46 0.19 9.04
CA GLY A 311 -4.47 -0.85 9.24
C GLY A 311 -5.89 -0.34 9.07
N GLU A 312 -6.23 0.80 9.68
CA GLU A 312 -7.54 1.45 9.50
C GLU A 312 -7.84 1.77 8.03
N MET A 313 -6.84 2.26 7.28
CA MET A 313 -6.99 2.56 5.85
C MET A 313 -7.20 1.29 5.01
N ILE A 314 -6.48 0.20 5.31
CA ILE A 314 -6.60 -1.08 4.61
C ILE A 314 -7.97 -1.71 4.88
N GLU A 315 -8.41 -1.72 6.14
CA GLU A 315 -9.72 -2.25 6.52
C GLU A 315 -10.86 -1.45 5.86
N THR A 316 -10.70 -0.13 5.76
CA THR A 316 -11.67 0.73 5.05
C THR A 316 -11.65 0.46 3.53
N ALA A 317 -10.47 0.28 2.94
CA ALA A 317 -10.31 0.10 1.51
C ALA A 317 -10.80 -1.25 1.00
N TYR A 318 -10.56 -2.32 1.77
CA TYR A 318 -10.83 -3.72 1.39
C TYR A 318 -11.89 -4.36 2.28
N GLY A 319 -13.05 -3.70 2.40
CA GLY A 319 -14.17 -4.16 3.21
C GLY A 319 -15.37 -4.59 2.36
N ASP A 320 -16.57 -4.25 2.83
CA ASP A 320 -17.85 -4.62 2.21
C ASP A 320 -18.10 -3.94 0.85
N ASN A 321 -17.25 -3.00 0.44
CA ASN A 321 -17.24 -2.41 -0.90
C ASN A 321 -16.73 -3.39 -1.98
N PHE A 322 -16.13 -4.52 -1.60
CA PHE A 322 -15.77 -5.61 -2.50
C PHE A 322 -16.83 -6.71 -2.46
N ALA A 323 -17.28 -7.15 -3.63
CA ALA A 323 -18.29 -8.21 -3.80
C ALA A 323 -17.81 -9.60 -3.35
N CYS A 324 -16.51 -9.76 -3.07
CA CYS A 324 -15.93 -10.99 -2.58
C CYS A 324 -15.14 -10.71 -1.29
N SER A 325 -15.44 -11.44 -0.21
CA SER A 325 -14.73 -11.31 1.08
C SER A 325 -13.25 -11.70 1.03
N LYS A 326 -12.83 -12.45 0.01
CA LYS A 326 -11.42 -12.74 -0.27
C LYS A 326 -10.69 -11.59 -0.99
N ILE A 327 -11.43 -10.56 -1.43
CA ILE A 327 -10.96 -9.36 -2.14
C ILE A 327 -10.40 -9.66 -3.54
N ALA A 328 -9.37 -10.51 -3.63
CA ALA A 328 -8.72 -10.94 -4.86
C ALA A 328 -8.56 -12.48 -4.91
N PRO A 329 -9.66 -13.26 -5.01
CA PRO A 329 -9.58 -14.71 -4.98
C PRO A 329 -8.86 -15.30 -6.20
N VAL A 330 -8.14 -16.39 -5.98
CA VAL A 330 -7.62 -17.25 -7.06
C VAL A 330 -8.57 -18.42 -7.31
N ARG A 331 -8.92 -18.63 -8.57
CA ARG A 331 -9.81 -19.69 -9.03
C ARG A 331 -9.08 -20.63 -10.00
N HIS A 332 -9.24 -21.93 -9.82
CA HIS A 332 -8.78 -22.90 -10.82
C HIS A 332 -9.64 -22.79 -12.09
N LEU A 333 -8.99 -22.68 -13.25
CA LEU A 333 -9.67 -22.61 -14.55
C LEU A 333 -9.66 -23.97 -15.25
N SER A 334 -8.46 -24.46 -15.58
CA SER A 334 -8.26 -25.75 -16.25
C SER A 334 -6.80 -26.15 -16.17
N GLY A 335 -6.51 -27.46 -16.06
CA GLY A 335 -5.14 -27.97 -15.99
C GLY A 335 -4.32 -27.26 -14.91
N ASN A 336 -3.27 -26.55 -15.33
CA ASN A 336 -2.30 -25.87 -14.47
C ASN A 336 -2.58 -24.36 -14.35
N GLN A 337 -3.72 -23.89 -14.86
CA GLN A 337 -4.04 -22.47 -14.99
C GLN A 337 -5.03 -22.01 -13.93
N PHE A 338 -4.72 -20.87 -13.35
CA PHE A 338 -5.49 -20.25 -12.28
C PHE A 338 -5.80 -18.80 -12.65
N LEU A 339 -7.04 -18.36 -12.44
CA LEU A 339 -7.44 -16.96 -12.61
C LEU A 339 -7.33 -16.24 -11.28
N LEU A 340 -6.52 -15.19 -11.23
CA LEU A 340 -6.54 -14.22 -10.14
C LEU A 340 -7.61 -13.17 -10.45
N GLU A 341 -8.78 -13.29 -9.82
CA GLU A 341 -9.92 -12.41 -10.07
C GLU A 341 -9.73 -11.06 -9.35
N LEU A 342 -9.44 -10.00 -10.10
CA LEU A 342 -9.14 -8.67 -9.55
C LEU A 342 -10.28 -7.67 -9.73
N PHE A 343 -11.47 -8.14 -10.08
CA PHE A 343 -12.59 -7.29 -10.49
C PHE A 343 -13.74 -7.25 -9.49
N HIS A 344 -13.55 -7.75 -8.26
CA HIS A 344 -14.59 -7.74 -7.22
C HIS A 344 -14.75 -6.39 -6.53
N GLY A 345 -13.93 -5.41 -6.88
CA GLY A 345 -14.03 -4.06 -6.37
C GLY A 345 -15.20 -3.26 -6.98
N PRO A 346 -15.50 -2.08 -6.42
CA PRO A 346 -16.73 -1.34 -6.71
C PRO A 346 -16.88 -0.86 -8.17
N THR A 347 -15.83 -0.89 -8.99
CA THR A 347 -15.87 -0.51 -10.42
C THR A 347 -15.65 -1.68 -11.37
N GLY A 348 -15.49 -2.90 -10.85
CA GLY A 348 -15.36 -4.10 -11.67
C GLY A 348 -14.00 -4.23 -12.35
N SER A 349 -12.94 -3.65 -11.80
CA SER A 349 -11.60 -3.70 -12.39
C SER A 349 -10.47 -3.76 -11.36
N PHE A 350 -9.32 -4.31 -11.75
CA PHE A 350 -8.14 -4.44 -10.90
C PHE A 350 -7.62 -3.12 -10.33
N LYS A 351 -8.02 -2.00 -10.94
CA LYS A 351 -7.60 -0.67 -10.51
C LYS A 351 -8.20 -0.33 -9.14
N ASP A 352 -9.30 -0.97 -8.74
CA ASP A 352 -9.92 -0.81 -7.42
C ASP A 352 -8.98 -1.24 -6.30
N LEU A 353 -8.17 -2.29 -6.50
CA LEU A 353 -7.24 -2.78 -5.47
C LEU A 353 -6.24 -1.70 -5.05
N SER A 354 -5.87 -0.80 -5.96
CA SER A 354 -5.02 0.35 -5.64
C SER A 354 -5.83 1.57 -5.25
N LEU A 355 -6.90 1.87 -5.99
CA LEU A 355 -7.60 3.15 -5.91
C LEU A 355 -8.64 3.21 -4.79
N GLN A 356 -8.93 2.11 -4.11
CA GLN A 356 -9.66 2.16 -2.85
C GLN A 356 -8.73 2.48 -1.66
N LEU A 357 -7.43 2.13 -1.73
CA LEU A 357 -6.47 2.40 -0.64
C LEU A 357 -5.69 3.71 -0.81
N MET A 358 -5.22 3.98 -2.03
CA MET A 358 -4.37 5.14 -2.34
C MET A 358 -4.99 6.49 -1.93
N PRO A 359 -6.30 6.77 -2.10
CA PRO A 359 -6.90 8.02 -1.64
C PRO A 359 -6.77 8.23 -0.13
N HIS A 360 -6.92 7.18 0.68
CA HIS A 360 -6.79 7.30 2.14
C HIS A 360 -5.35 7.58 2.56
N ILE A 361 -4.38 6.91 1.91
CA ILE A 361 -2.95 7.19 2.08
C ILE A 361 -2.67 8.64 1.70
N PHE A 362 -3.13 9.07 0.53
CA PHE A 362 -2.94 10.43 0.04
C PHE A 362 -3.52 11.47 1.01
N ALA A 363 -4.77 11.30 1.46
CA ALA A 363 -5.44 12.20 2.39
C ALA A 363 -4.71 12.32 3.74
N TYR A 364 -4.05 11.25 4.19
CA TYR A 364 -3.23 11.26 5.39
C TYR A 364 -1.90 12.00 5.20
N CYS A 365 -1.27 11.84 4.03
CA CYS A 365 0.04 12.42 3.76
C CYS A 365 -0.03 13.93 3.45
N ILE A 366 -1.14 14.44 2.90
CA ILE A 366 -1.21 15.86 2.52
C ILE A 366 -1.04 16.82 3.71
N PRO A 367 -0.28 17.92 3.56
CA PRO A 367 -0.07 18.90 4.61
C PRO A 367 -1.38 19.52 5.12
N PRO A 368 -1.44 19.90 6.41
CA PRO A 368 -2.58 20.64 6.94
C PRO A 368 -2.68 21.99 6.22
N ASN A 369 -3.91 22.39 5.87
CA ASN A 369 -4.26 23.66 5.20
C ASN A 369 -3.88 23.80 3.71
N CYS A 370 -3.52 22.70 3.03
CA CYS A 370 -3.38 22.71 1.57
C CYS A 370 -4.57 22.00 0.90
N ASN A 371 -5.08 22.60 -0.16
CA ASN A 371 -6.06 21.98 -1.05
C ASN A 371 -5.35 21.26 -2.19
N TYR A 372 -5.93 20.15 -2.64
CA TYR A 372 -5.38 19.34 -3.72
C TYR A 372 -6.42 19.11 -4.79
N MET A 373 -6.03 19.41 -6.05
CA MET A 373 -6.81 19.09 -7.23
C MET A 373 -6.14 17.94 -7.98
N ILE A 374 -6.81 16.79 -7.98
CA ILE A 374 -6.33 15.57 -8.61
C ILE A 374 -6.75 15.55 -10.07
N LEU A 375 -5.77 15.58 -10.98
CA LEU A 375 -6.00 15.49 -12.42
C LEU A 375 -5.77 14.06 -12.92
N VAL A 376 -6.77 13.50 -13.60
CA VAL A 376 -6.71 12.15 -14.17
C VAL A 376 -7.10 12.15 -15.64
N ALA A 377 -6.31 11.45 -16.45
CA ALA A 377 -6.68 11.10 -17.83
C ALA A 377 -6.98 9.60 -17.85
N THR A 378 -8.05 9.20 -18.54
CA THR A 378 -8.45 7.78 -18.59
C THR A 378 -8.94 7.36 -19.97
N SER A 379 -8.66 6.10 -20.32
CA SER A 379 -9.27 5.39 -21.45
C SER A 379 -10.48 4.53 -21.02
N GLY A 380 -10.92 4.67 -19.77
CA GLY A 380 -12.08 3.94 -19.23
C GLY A 380 -11.97 3.74 -17.73
N ASP A 381 -11.60 2.54 -17.30
CA ASP A 381 -11.68 2.08 -15.91
C ASP A 381 -11.04 3.01 -14.87
N THR A 382 -9.88 3.60 -15.17
CA THR A 382 -9.12 4.42 -14.21
C THR A 382 -9.96 5.56 -13.68
N GLY A 383 -10.72 6.22 -14.56
CA GLY A 383 -11.58 7.35 -14.18
C GLY A 383 -12.62 6.97 -13.16
N SER A 384 -13.38 5.90 -13.43
CA SER A 384 -14.41 5.41 -12.51
C SER A 384 -13.82 5.01 -11.15
N ALA A 385 -12.66 4.36 -11.14
CA ALA A 385 -12.01 3.89 -9.91
C ALA A 385 -11.43 5.05 -9.08
N VAL A 386 -10.86 6.08 -9.72
CA VAL A 386 -10.38 7.28 -9.03
C VAL A 386 -11.56 8.05 -8.45
N LEU A 387 -12.56 8.39 -9.26
CA LEU A 387 -13.73 9.14 -8.79
C LEU A 387 -14.40 8.42 -7.62
N ASN A 388 -14.56 7.10 -7.72
CA ASN A 388 -15.12 6.32 -6.63
C ASN A 388 -14.25 6.31 -5.37
N GLY A 389 -12.95 6.01 -5.48
CA GLY A 389 -12.06 5.94 -4.33
C GLY A 389 -11.96 7.26 -3.55
N PHE A 390 -11.78 8.38 -4.26
CA PHE A 390 -11.74 9.70 -3.62
C PHE A 390 -13.10 10.14 -3.05
N SER A 391 -14.21 9.60 -3.58
CA SER A 391 -15.54 9.81 -3.01
C SER A 391 -15.80 9.02 -1.71
N CYS A 392 -14.92 8.08 -1.34
CA CYS A 392 -15.02 7.32 -0.09
C CYS A 392 -14.27 7.98 1.08
N LEU A 393 -13.59 9.11 0.84
CA LEU A 393 -12.89 9.86 1.87
C LEU A 393 -13.84 10.47 2.92
N SER A 394 -13.27 10.84 4.08
CA SER A 394 -14.00 11.54 5.13
C SER A 394 -14.51 12.90 4.63
N LYS A 395 -15.57 13.43 5.25
CA LYS A 395 -16.11 14.76 4.88
C LYS A 395 -15.04 15.86 4.91
N ASN A 396 -14.17 15.82 5.92
CA ASN A 396 -13.10 16.81 6.07
C ASN A 396 -12.02 16.67 4.99
N ASP A 397 -11.73 15.46 4.54
CA ASP A 397 -10.74 15.24 3.47
C ASP A 397 -11.30 15.63 2.10
N LYS A 398 -12.58 15.38 1.84
CA LYS A 398 -13.27 15.82 0.61
C LYS A 398 -13.33 17.33 0.44
N GLN A 399 -13.32 18.08 1.54
CA GLN A 399 -13.24 19.55 1.51
C GLN A 399 -11.86 20.04 1.07
N ARG A 400 -10.81 19.22 1.18
CA ARG A 400 -9.44 19.56 0.81
C ARG A 400 -8.97 18.86 -0.46
N ILE A 401 -9.71 17.88 -0.96
CA ILE A 401 -9.31 17.04 -2.09
C ILE A 401 -10.44 16.96 -3.10
N ALA A 402 -10.20 17.54 -4.27
CA ALA A 402 -11.06 17.52 -5.43
C ALA A 402 -10.45 16.66 -6.53
N VAL A 403 -11.28 16.07 -7.39
CA VAL A 403 -10.83 15.23 -8.50
C VAL A 403 -11.51 15.64 -9.79
N VAL A 404 -10.75 15.81 -10.86
CA VAL A 404 -11.29 15.90 -12.22
C VAL A 404 -10.71 14.82 -13.11
N THR A 405 -11.60 14.08 -13.76
CA THR A 405 -11.27 13.03 -14.71
C THR A 405 -11.60 13.50 -16.12
N PHE A 406 -10.57 13.66 -16.94
CA PHE A 406 -10.67 13.88 -18.37
C PHE A 406 -10.67 12.55 -19.13
N PHE A 407 -11.61 12.37 -20.05
CA PHE A 407 -11.72 11.17 -20.88
C PHE A 407 -12.08 11.54 -22.32
N PRO A 408 -11.67 10.75 -23.33
CA PRO A 408 -12.06 11.02 -24.71
C PRO A 408 -13.57 10.81 -24.88
N GLU A 409 -14.26 11.84 -25.37
CA GLU A 409 -15.70 11.85 -25.56
C GLU A 409 -16.16 10.74 -26.51
N THR A 410 -15.37 10.50 -27.55
CA THR A 410 -15.49 9.41 -28.51
C THR A 410 -14.20 8.59 -28.46
N GLY A 411 -14.18 7.49 -27.70
CA GLY A 411 -12.97 6.69 -27.48
C GLY A 411 -12.99 5.80 -26.24
N VAL A 412 -13.96 6.01 -25.34
CA VAL A 412 -14.34 5.05 -24.29
C VAL A 412 -15.62 4.32 -24.70
N SER A 413 -15.81 3.08 -24.25
CA SER A 413 -17.10 2.39 -24.46
C SER A 413 -18.24 3.09 -23.71
N ASP A 414 -19.47 2.98 -24.20
CA ASP A 414 -20.65 3.57 -23.55
C ASP A 414 -20.81 3.12 -22.09
N PHE A 415 -20.51 1.85 -21.82
CA PHE A 415 -20.52 1.32 -20.47
C PHE A 415 -19.48 2.00 -19.57
N GLN A 416 -18.23 2.12 -20.02
CA GLN A 416 -17.18 2.79 -19.26
C GLN A 416 -17.47 4.28 -19.08
N LYS A 417 -18.03 4.94 -20.10
CA LYS A 417 -18.49 6.32 -20.04
C LYS A 417 -19.55 6.50 -18.95
N ALA A 418 -20.57 5.63 -18.96
CA ALA A 418 -21.62 5.62 -17.96
C ALA A 418 -21.06 5.40 -16.54
N GLN A 419 -20.06 4.54 -16.38
CA GLN A 419 -19.39 4.35 -15.09
C GLN A 419 -18.62 5.58 -14.63
N ILE A 420 -17.85 6.22 -15.51
CA ILE A 420 -17.08 7.43 -15.16
C ILE A 420 -18.05 8.51 -14.69
N ILE A 421 -19.07 8.81 -15.48
CA ILE A 421 -20.07 9.84 -15.19
C ILE A 421 -20.90 9.49 -13.94
N GLY A 422 -21.34 8.24 -13.81
CA GLY A 422 -22.12 7.76 -12.66
C GLY A 422 -21.33 7.70 -11.35
N SER A 423 -19.99 7.73 -11.42
CA SER A 423 -19.11 7.76 -10.25
C SER A 423 -18.84 9.18 -9.71
N GLN A 424 -19.35 10.22 -10.38
CA GLN A 424 -19.27 11.60 -9.89
C GLN A 424 -20.00 11.75 -8.54
N ARG A 425 -19.38 12.50 -7.62
CA ARG A 425 -19.85 12.80 -6.26
C ARG A 425 -19.40 14.22 -5.90
N GLU A 426 -19.69 14.67 -4.68
CA GLU A 426 -19.44 16.04 -4.20
C GLU A 426 -18.03 16.58 -4.48
N ASN A 427 -16.99 15.73 -4.48
CA ASN A 427 -15.60 16.14 -4.71
C ASN A 427 -15.00 15.59 -6.03
N GLY A 428 -15.82 15.15 -6.98
CA GLY A 428 -15.34 14.47 -8.18
C GLY A 428 -16.15 14.75 -9.44
N TRP A 429 -15.48 15.22 -10.50
CA TRP A 429 -16.07 15.61 -11.77
C TRP A 429 -15.51 14.79 -12.94
N ALA A 430 -16.38 14.52 -13.91
CA ALA A 430 -16.05 13.88 -15.17
C ALA A 430 -16.21 14.88 -16.32
N VAL A 431 -15.18 15.01 -17.15
CA VAL A 431 -15.15 15.93 -18.30
C VAL A 431 -14.78 15.17 -19.56
N GLY A 432 -15.70 15.14 -20.52
CA GLY A 432 -15.45 14.59 -21.85
C GLY A 432 -14.61 15.56 -22.68
N VAL A 433 -13.64 15.04 -23.42
CA VAL A 433 -12.77 15.83 -24.30
C VAL A 433 -12.95 15.36 -25.74
N GLN A 434 -13.19 16.27 -26.68
CA GLN A 434 -13.38 15.95 -28.10
C GLN A 434 -12.06 15.59 -28.81
N SER A 435 -11.34 14.59 -28.30
CA SER A 435 -10.09 14.04 -28.85
C SER A 435 -9.87 12.62 -28.31
N ASP A 436 -8.65 12.09 -28.45
CA ASP A 436 -8.25 10.77 -27.99
C ASP A 436 -7.62 10.79 -26.58
N PHE A 437 -7.33 9.59 -26.07
CA PHE A 437 -6.71 9.42 -24.75
C PHE A 437 -5.29 10.02 -24.68
N ASP A 438 -4.52 9.95 -25.76
CA ASP A 438 -3.15 10.46 -25.81
C ASP A 438 -3.13 11.99 -25.69
N PHE A 439 -4.10 12.67 -26.29
CA PHE A 439 -4.33 14.09 -26.07
C PHE A 439 -4.63 14.38 -24.59
N CYS A 440 -5.62 13.70 -23.98
CA CYS A 440 -5.96 13.93 -22.56
C CYS A 440 -4.74 13.75 -21.64
N GLN A 441 -3.97 12.68 -21.84
CA GLN A 441 -2.77 12.41 -21.06
C GLN A 441 -1.68 13.47 -21.28
N THR A 442 -1.46 13.88 -22.52
CA THR A 442 -0.46 14.90 -22.87
C THR A 442 -0.86 16.28 -22.35
N ALA A 443 -2.14 16.63 -22.42
CA ALA A 443 -2.67 17.89 -21.92
C ALA A 443 -2.48 18.01 -20.40
N ILE A 444 -2.82 16.97 -19.63
CA ILE A 444 -2.56 16.95 -18.18
C ILE A 444 -1.08 17.12 -17.88
N LYS A 445 -0.19 16.39 -18.58
CA LYS A 445 1.27 16.57 -18.42
C LYS A 445 1.74 18.00 -18.73
N ARG A 446 1.15 18.67 -19.72
CA ARG A 446 1.44 20.06 -20.04
C ARG A 446 0.96 21.01 -18.93
N ILE A 447 -0.22 20.76 -18.35
CA ILE A 447 -0.73 21.52 -17.20
C ILE A 447 0.23 21.41 -16.01
N PHE A 448 0.74 20.21 -15.71
CA PHE A 448 1.72 20.01 -14.63
C PHE A 448 3.05 20.73 -14.85
N LYS A 449 3.48 20.89 -16.11
CA LYS A 449 4.74 21.56 -16.47
C LYS A 449 4.60 23.09 -16.54
N ASP A 450 3.39 23.63 -16.44
CA ASP A 450 3.14 25.06 -16.50
C ASP A 450 3.31 25.69 -15.12
N SER A 451 4.51 26.21 -14.85
CA SER A 451 4.87 26.83 -13.57
C SER A 451 4.03 28.08 -13.26
N ASP A 452 3.59 28.81 -14.29
CA ASP A 452 2.82 30.04 -14.11
C ASP A 452 1.41 29.71 -13.66
N PHE A 453 0.76 28.74 -14.31
CA PHE A 453 -0.58 28.29 -13.93
C PHE A 453 -0.58 27.60 -12.56
N THR A 454 0.36 26.69 -12.30
CA THR A 454 0.46 26.00 -11.01
C THR A 454 0.79 26.96 -9.86
N GLY A 455 1.69 27.93 -10.10
CA GLY A 455 1.99 29.00 -9.15
C GLY A 455 0.79 29.88 -8.86
N PHE A 456 0.03 30.28 -9.89
CA PHE A 456 -1.22 31.02 -9.75
C PHE A 456 -2.24 30.28 -8.86
N LEU A 457 -2.51 28.99 -9.13
CA LEU A 457 -3.45 28.21 -8.31
C LEU A 457 -3.00 28.09 -6.84
N THR A 458 -1.69 28.00 -6.61
CA THR A 458 -1.13 27.91 -5.26
C THR A 458 -1.29 29.23 -4.51
N VAL A 459 -1.00 30.36 -5.15
CA VAL A 459 -1.03 31.69 -4.53
C VAL A 459 -2.47 32.19 -4.32
N GLU A 460 -3.33 32.05 -5.32
CA GLU A 460 -4.69 32.60 -5.27
C GLU A 460 -5.68 31.69 -4.54
N TYR A 461 -5.53 30.37 -4.64
CA TYR A 461 -6.50 29.40 -4.12
C TYR A 461 -5.94 28.42 -3.10
N GLY A 462 -4.66 28.55 -2.71
CA GLY A 462 -4.02 27.59 -1.80
C GLY A 462 -4.06 26.15 -2.30
N THR A 463 -4.11 25.95 -3.63
CA THR A 463 -4.39 24.66 -4.26
C THR A 463 -3.20 24.14 -5.05
N ILE A 464 -2.84 22.88 -4.80
CA ILE A 464 -1.74 22.16 -5.46
C ILE A 464 -2.34 21.12 -6.41
N LEU A 465 -1.78 21.01 -7.61
CA LEU A 465 -2.15 19.95 -8.55
C LEU A 465 -1.42 18.65 -8.18
N SER A 466 -2.12 17.52 -8.23
CA SER A 466 -1.51 16.19 -8.13
C SER A 466 -2.20 15.18 -9.06
N SER A 467 -1.61 14.00 -9.25
CA SER A 467 -2.15 12.97 -10.14
C SER A 467 -2.33 11.63 -9.45
N ALA A 468 -3.47 11.01 -9.71
CA ALA A 468 -3.78 9.62 -9.35
C ALA A 468 -3.58 8.65 -10.54
N ASN A 469 -2.72 8.98 -11.50
CA ASN A 469 -2.40 8.08 -12.62
C ASN A 469 -1.45 6.94 -12.18
N SER A 470 -1.29 5.92 -13.04
CA SER A 470 -0.50 4.69 -12.75
C SER A 470 1.00 4.92 -12.48
N ILE A 471 1.46 6.15 -12.63
CA ILE A 471 2.81 6.60 -12.30
C ILE A 471 3.00 6.81 -10.80
N ASN A 472 1.93 7.07 -10.04
CA ASN A 472 2.04 7.33 -8.60
C ASN A 472 2.46 6.06 -7.85
N TRP A 473 3.46 6.17 -6.97
CA TRP A 473 3.96 5.03 -6.19
C TRP A 473 2.89 4.42 -5.28
N GLY A 474 2.01 5.26 -4.72
CA GLY A 474 0.86 4.84 -3.91
C GLY A 474 -0.16 4.00 -4.69
N ARG A 475 -0.14 4.03 -6.03
CA ARG A 475 -0.95 3.10 -6.85
C ARG A 475 -0.23 1.80 -7.16
N LEU A 476 1.09 1.82 -7.29
CA LEU A 476 1.86 0.61 -7.59
C LEU A 476 1.94 -0.29 -6.37
N LEU A 477 2.26 0.27 -5.21
CA LEU A 477 2.54 -0.49 -4.00
C LEU A 477 1.42 -1.46 -3.57
N PRO A 478 0.12 -1.09 -3.54
CA PRO A 478 -0.96 -2.02 -3.20
C PRO A 478 -1.09 -3.21 -4.15
N GLN A 479 -0.59 -3.09 -5.39
CA GLN A 479 -0.67 -4.17 -6.38
C GLN A 479 0.24 -5.35 -6.06
N ILE A 480 1.28 -5.13 -5.24
CA ILE A 480 2.20 -6.18 -4.81
C ILE A 480 1.45 -7.21 -3.95
N VAL A 481 0.46 -6.75 -3.18
CA VAL A 481 -0.31 -7.54 -2.24
C VAL A 481 -1.06 -8.67 -2.96
N TYR A 482 -1.79 -8.40 -4.04
CA TYR A 482 -2.58 -9.44 -4.70
C TYR A 482 -1.72 -10.49 -5.42
N HIS A 483 -0.50 -10.16 -5.86
CA HIS A 483 0.42 -11.16 -6.40
C HIS A 483 0.96 -12.08 -5.32
N ALA A 484 1.34 -11.53 -4.16
CA ALA A 484 1.75 -12.34 -3.02
C ALA A 484 0.58 -13.19 -2.49
N SER A 485 -0.60 -12.57 -2.39
CA SER A 485 -1.84 -13.23 -1.94
C SER A 485 -2.22 -14.40 -2.83
N ALA A 486 -2.12 -14.24 -4.15
CA ALA A 486 -2.42 -15.31 -5.09
C ALA A 486 -1.55 -16.56 -4.86
N TYR A 487 -0.25 -16.37 -4.65
CA TYR A 487 0.65 -17.47 -4.33
C TYR A 487 0.31 -18.13 -2.98
N LEU A 488 0.08 -17.32 -1.93
CA LEU A 488 -0.28 -17.82 -0.60
C LEU A 488 -1.62 -18.59 -0.61
N ASP A 489 -2.57 -18.15 -1.43
CA ASP A 489 -3.86 -18.80 -1.63
C ASP A 489 -3.70 -20.15 -2.32
N LEU A 490 -2.85 -20.28 -3.34
CA LEU A 490 -2.57 -21.58 -3.97
C LEU A 490 -1.92 -22.57 -2.99
N VAL A 491 -1.02 -22.08 -2.13
CA VAL A 491 -0.43 -22.90 -1.06
C VAL A 491 -1.51 -23.32 -0.05
N SER A 492 -2.32 -22.37 0.41
CA SER A 492 -3.40 -22.60 1.39
C SER A 492 -4.44 -23.60 0.87
N GLN A 493 -4.77 -23.52 -0.42
CA GLN A 493 -5.73 -24.40 -1.10
C GLN A 493 -5.13 -25.78 -1.47
N GLY A 494 -3.83 -25.98 -1.26
CA GLY A 494 -3.15 -27.26 -1.54
C GLY A 494 -2.86 -27.51 -3.03
N PHE A 495 -3.00 -26.50 -3.89
CA PHE A 495 -2.65 -26.63 -5.31
C PHE A 495 -1.14 -26.69 -5.54
N ILE A 496 -0.35 -26.05 -4.67
CA ILE A 496 1.11 -26.07 -4.71
C ILE A 496 1.70 -26.25 -3.31
N SER A 497 2.91 -26.80 -3.24
CA SER A 497 3.67 -26.83 -1.98
C SER A 497 4.36 -25.49 -1.74
N PHE A 498 4.44 -25.06 -0.48
CA PHE A 498 5.16 -23.83 -0.13
C PHE A 498 6.64 -23.88 -0.55
N GLY A 499 7.05 -22.94 -1.39
CA GLY A 499 8.36 -22.81 -2.00
C GLY A 499 8.41 -23.23 -3.47
N SER A 500 7.32 -23.83 -3.98
CA SER A 500 7.23 -24.21 -5.39
C SER A 500 7.13 -22.97 -6.28
N PRO A 501 7.78 -22.95 -7.45
CA PRO A 501 7.66 -21.82 -8.35
C PRO A 501 6.24 -21.70 -8.94
N VAL A 502 5.87 -20.47 -9.29
CA VAL A 502 4.69 -20.15 -10.12
C VAL A 502 5.10 -19.22 -11.26
N ASP A 503 4.42 -19.29 -12.40
CA ASP A 503 4.48 -18.27 -13.44
C ASP A 503 3.27 -17.34 -13.31
N VAL A 504 3.42 -16.09 -13.72
CA VAL A 504 2.32 -15.12 -13.75
C VAL A 504 2.13 -14.59 -15.17
N CYS A 505 0.90 -14.61 -15.67
CA CYS A 505 0.55 -14.07 -16.99
C CYS A 505 -0.39 -12.88 -16.85
N ILE A 506 0.03 -11.75 -17.40
CA ILE A 506 -0.59 -10.46 -17.11
C ILE A 506 -0.91 -9.75 -18.43
N PRO A 507 -2.20 -9.42 -18.70
CA PRO A 507 -2.54 -8.55 -19.81
C PRO A 507 -1.98 -7.16 -19.52
N THR A 508 -0.98 -6.75 -20.29
CA THR A 508 -0.07 -5.67 -19.90
C THR A 508 -0.25 -4.45 -20.80
N GLY A 509 -0.67 -3.35 -20.18
CA GLY A 509 -0.66 -2.01 -20.76
C GLY A 509 0.53 -1.18 -20.24
N ASN A 510 0.27 -0.32 -19.26
CA ASN A 510 1.25 0.60 -18.67
C ASN A 510 2.32 -0.03 -17.74
N PHE A 511 2.57 -1.35 -17.83
CA PHE A 511 3.56 -2.12 -17.06
C PHE A 511 3.39 -2.18 -15.52
N GLY A 512 2.46 -1.43 -14.92
CA GLY A 512 2.34 -1.33 -13.46
C GLY A 512 2.01 -2.66 -12.75
N ASN A 513 1.07 -3.45 -13.30
CA ASN A 513 0.66 -4.73 -12.71
C ASN A 513 1.79 -5.77 -12.76
N ILE A 514 2.42 -5.95 -13.93
CA ILE A 514 3.56 -6.87 -14.07
C ILE A 514 4.78 -6.42 -13.25
N LEU A 515 5.02 -5.11 -13.13
CA LEU A 515 6.05 -4.58 -12.25
C LEU A 515 5.75 -4.86 -10.77
N ALA A 516 4.49 -4.83 -10.34
CA ALA A 516 4.12 -5.23 -8.99
C ALA A 516 4.41 -6.72 -8.72
N ALA A 517 4.25 -7.59 -9.72
CA ALA A 517 4.70 -8.98 -9.62
C ALA A 517 6.23 -9.08 -9.47
N VAL A 518 7.01 -8.25 -10.18
CA VAL A 518 8.46 -8.17 -10.00
C VAL A 518 8.82 -7.80 -8.57
N TYR A 519 8.18 -6.78 -8.00
CA TYR A 519 8.41 -6.42 -6.61
C TYR A 519 7.99 -7.52 -5.64
N SER A 520 6.89 -8.25 -5.91
CA SER A 520 6.49 -9.42 -5.12
C SER A 520 7.57 -10.52 -5.13
N LYS A 521 8.18 -10.80 -6.30
CA LYS A 521 9.34 -11.69 -6.41
C LYS A 521 10.54 -11.18 -5.61
N MET A 522 10.85 -9.88 -5.70
CA MET A 522 11.94 -9.25 -4.94
C MET A 522 11.73 -9.37 -3.43
N MET A 523 10.48 -9.38 -2.94
CA MET A 523 10.15 -9.61 -1.53
C MET A 523 10.30 -11.08 -1.08
N GLY A 524 10.44 -12.03 -2.02
CA GLY A 524 10.70 -13.44 -1.76
C GLY A 524 9.65 -14.43 -2.26
N ILE A 525 8.60 -14.00 -2.96
CA ILE A 525 7.64 -14.92 -3.59
C ILE A 525 8.33 -15.65 -4.76
N PRO A 526 8.23 -16.98 -4.88
CA PRO A 526 8.94 -17.75 -5.89
C PRO A 526 8.27 -17.66 -7.27
N ILE A 527 8.32 -16.48 -7.90
CA ILE A 527 7.84 -16.29 -9.27
C ILE A 527 8.96 -16.67 -10.24
N ARG A 528 8.72 -17.64 -11.12
CA ARG A 528 9.69 -18.14 -12.11
C ARG A 528 9.68 -17.25 -13.36
N LYS A 529 8.56 -17.14 -14.06
CA LYS A 529 8.41 -16.27 -15.25
C LYS A 529 7.33 -15.20 -15.09
N PHE A 530 7.61 -14.02 -15.65
CA PHE A 530 6.64 -12.97 -15.92
C PHE A 530 6.24 -13.04 -17.40
N ILE A 531 5.00 -13.42 -17.68
CA ILE A 531 4.46 -13.54 -19.03
C ILE A 531 3.70 -12.26 -19.36
N CYS A 532 4.27 -11.42 -20.22
CA CYS A 532 3.68 -10.19 -20.71
C CYS A 532 2.76 -10.49 -21.90
N ALA A 533 1.45 -10.35 -21.71
CA ALA A 533 0.46 -10.55 -22.76
C ALA A 533 0.00 -9.20 -23.34
N SER A 534 0.30 -8.96 -24.61
CA SER A 534 -0.18 -7.79 -25.36
C SER A 534 -1.38 -8.15 -26.25
N ASN A 535 -2.19 -7.16 -26.62
CA ASN A 535 -3.12 -7.30 -27.75
C ASN A 535 -2.42 -6.87 -29.05
N GLN A 536 -3.16 -6.45 -30.07
CA GLN A 536 -2.59 -5.91 -31.31
C GLN A 536 -1.60 -4.73 -31.10
N ASN A 537 -1.66 -4.02 -29.98
CA ASN A 537 -0.69 -2.99 -29.58
C ASN A 537 0.49 -3.63 -28.83
N HIS A 538 1.36 -4.31 -29.58
CA HIS A 538 2.36 -5.27 -29.07
C HIS A 538 3.79 -4.70 -28.92
N VAL A 539 3.93 -3.39 -28.70
CA VAL A 539 5.25 -2.73 -28.52
C VAL A 539 6.08 -3.35 -27.39
N LEU A 540 5.43 -3.77 -26.31
CA LEU A 540 6.10 -4.45 -25.19
C LEU A 540 6.57 -5.86 -25.55
N THR A 541 5.81 -6.56 -26.39
CA THR A 541 6.21 -7.89 -26.88
C THR A 541 7.48 -7.78 -27.71
N ASP A 542 7.53 -6.83 -28.64
CA ASP A 542 8.70 -6.62 -29.49
C ASP A 542 9.89 -6.13 -28.68
N PHE A 543 9.67 -5.22 -27.73
CA PHE A 543 10.71 -4.75 -26.81
C PHE A 543 11.30 -5.90 -25.97
N ILE A 544 10.46 -6.78 -25.39
CA ILE A 544 10.95 -7.92 -24.60
C ILE A 544 11.72 -8.92 -25.47
N LYS A 545 11.30 -9.14 -26.72
CA LYS A 545 11.95 -10.06 -27.66
C LYS A 545 13.28 -9.50 -28.22
N THR A 546 13.39 -8.18 -28.41
CA THR A 546 14.49 -7.58 -29.20
C THR A 546 15.33 -6.53 -28.47
N GLY A 547 14.83 -5.95 -27.38
CA GLY A 547 15.42 -4.78 -26.72
C GLY A 547 15.13 -3.45 -27.41
N HIS A 548 14.40 -3.44 -28.52
CA HIS A 548 14.07 -2.22 -29.28
C HIS A 548 12.65 -1.77 -28.95
N TYR A 549 12.54 -0.57 -28.37
CA TYR A 549 11.26 0.11 -28.16
C TYR A 549 11.06 1.10 -29.31
N ASP A 550 10.22 0.77 -30.30
CA ASP A 550 10.05 1.57 -31.53
C ASP A 550 8.60 1.96 -31.78
N LEU A 551 8.35 3.26 -31.91
CA LEU A 551 7.04 3.86 -32.17
C LEU A 551 6.89 4.49 -33.55
N ARG A 552 7.97 4.57 -34.36
CA ARG A 552 8.00 5.38 -35.59
C ARG A 552 6.92 4.98 -36.60
N GLU A 553 6.69 3.69 -36.76
CA GLU A 553 5.72 3.13 -37.70
C GLU A 553 4.45 2.59 -37.01
N ARG A 554 4.28 2.85 -35.70
CA ARG A 554 3.15 2.34 -34.94
C ARG A 554 2.03 3.35 -34.87
N ARG A 555 0.80 2.88 -35.09
CA ARG A 555 -0.43 3.60 -34.80
C ARG A 555 -1.19 2.84 -33.73
N LEU A 556 -1.85 3.58 -32.86
CA LEU A 556 -2.72 2.98 -31.85
C LEU A 556 -3.90 2.31 -32.56
N VAL A 557 -4.09 1.02 -32.31
CA VAL A 557 -5.23 0.26 -32.84
C VAL A 557 -6.24 0.07 -31.73
N GLN A 558 -7.51 0.39 -31.99
CA GLN A 558 -8.59 0.12 -31.05
C GLN A 558 -8.93 -1.36 -31.07
N THR A 559 -8.98 -1.99 -29.90
CA THR A 559 -9.28 -3.42 -29.73
C THR A 559 -10.46 -3.65 -28.77
N PHE A 560 -10.88 -4.90 -28.62
CA PHE A 560 -11.82 -5.32 -27.57
C PHE A 560 -11.25 -5.20 -26.15
N SER A 561 -9.94 -4.95 -26.02
CA SER A 561 -9.23 -4.80 -24.75
C SER A 561 -8.64 -3.38 -24.57
N PRO A 562 -9.49 -2.34 -24.55
CA PRO A 562 -9.07 -0.94 -24.67
C PRO A 562 -8.19 -0.44 -23.51
N SER A 563 -8.22 -1.09 -22.34
CA SER A 563 -7.37 -0.70 -21.21
C SER A 563 -5.88 -1.05 -21.41
N ILE A 564 -5.55 -1.86 -22.42
CA ILE A 564 -4.18 -2.20 -22.81
C ILE A 564 -3.84 -1.76 -24.24
N ASP A 565 -4.71 -0.97 -24.88
CA ASP A 565 -4.38 -0.24 -26.11
C ASP A 565 -3.41 0.91 -25.77
N ILE A 566 -2.11 0.63 -25.82
CA ILE A 566 -1.07 1.60 -25.47
C ILE A 566 0.12 1.54 -26.44
N LEU A 567 0.69 2.72 -26.72
CA LEU A 567 1.98 2.84 -27.40
C LEU A 567 3.13 3.13 -26.43
N LYS A 568 2.88 3.88 -25.35
CA LYS A 568 3.89 4.25 -24.35
C LYS A 568 3.56 3.61 -23.01
N SER A 569 4.41 2.71 -22.54
CA SER A 569 4.23 2.02 -21.27
C SER A 569 4.97 2.73 -20.14
N SER A 570 4.23 3.44 -19.28
CA SER A 570 4.83 4.34 -18.30
C SER A 570 5.73 3.66 -17.25
N ASN A 571 5.32 2.52 -16.68
CA ASN A 571 6.10 1.87 -15.63
C ASN A 571 7.27 1.02 -16.15
N LEU A 572 7.46 0.91 -17.47
CA LEU A 572 8.64 0.25 -18.03
C LEU A 572 9.94 0.95 -17.57
N GLU A 573 9.88 2.28 -17.38
CA GLU A 573 10.99 3.09 -16.87
C GLU A 573 11.51 2.58 -15.51
N ARG A 574 10.61 2.28 -14.57
CA ARG A 574 10.98 1.74 -13.26
C ARG A 574 11.69 0.40 -13.37
N HIS A 575 11.20 -0.47 -14.25
CA HIS A 575 11.81 -1.78 -14.46
C HIS A 575 13.20 -1.67 -15.09
N LEU A 576 13.34 -0.84 -16.13
CA LEU A 576 14.62 -0.56 -16.77
C LEU A 576 15.64 0.01 -15.77
N HIS A 577 15.21 0.93 -14.91
CA HIS A 577 16.04 1.48 -13.84
C HIS A 577 16.50 0.40 -12.85
N LEU A 578 15.62 -0.52 -12.43
CA LEU A 578 15.99 -1.66 -11.57
C LEU A 578 17.03 -2.57 -12.25
N MET A 579 16.84 -2.85 -13.54
CA MET A 579 17.73 -3.72 -14.29
C MET A 579 19.09 -3.08 -14.58
N ALA A 580 19.13 -1.78 -14.81
CA ALA A 580 20.32 -0.99 -15.08
C ALA A 580 21.05 -0.54 -13.79
N ASN A 581 20.85 -1.23 -12.67
CA ASN A 581 21.49 -0.92 -11.39
C ASN A 581 21.30 0.53 -10.93
N LYS A 582 20.09 1.07 -11.15
CA LYS A 582 19.70 2.44 -10.77
C LYS A 582 20.45 3.55 -11.53
N ASP A 583 20.83 3.29 -12.78
CA ASP A 583 21.46 4.29 -13.66
C ASP A 583 20.45 5.32 -14.21
N GLY A 584 20.35 6.46 -13.52
CA GLY A 584 19.50 7.57 -13.94
C GLY A 584 19.97 8.33 -15.17
N GLN A 585 21.27 8.30 -15.50
CA GLN A 585 21.78 8.89 -16.75
C GLN A 585 21.29 8.10 -17.96
N LEU A 586 21.34 6.77 -17.88
CA LEU A 586 20.78 5.90 -18.91
C LEU A 586 19.28 6.11 -19.07
N MET A 587 18.51 6.18 -17.98
CA MET A 587 17.07 6.43 -18.07
C MET A 587 16.77 7.78 -18.75
N THR A 588 17.48 8.82 -18.34
CA THR A 588 17.37 10.14 -18.98
C THR A 588 17.65 10.06 -20.48
N LYS A 589 18.72 9.38 -20.89
CA LYS A 589 19.07 9.19 -22.30
C LYS A 589 17.98 8.44 -23.07
N LEU A 590 17.53 7.28 -22.59
CA LEU A 590 16.57 6.43 -23.29
C LEU A 590 15.21 7.12 -23.46
N PHE A 591 14.72 7.79 -22.42
CA PHE A 591 13.42 8.46 -22.48
C PHE A 591 13.48 9.78 -23.26
N ASN A 592 14.62 10.49 -23.28
CA ASN A 592 14.83 11.59 -24.21
C ASN A 592 14.87 11.12 -25.67
N GLN A 593 15.45 9.95 -25.96
CA GLN A 593 15.39 9.34 -27.29
C GLN A 593 13.95 8.96 -27.66
N LEU A 594 13.18 8.37 -26.73
CA LEU A 594 11.78 8.06 -26.97
C LEU A 594 10.93 9.31 -27.26
N GLU A 595 11.19 10.41 -26.55
CA GLU A 595 10.46 11.67 -26.73
C GLU A 595 10.80 12.36 -28.05
N ASN A 596 12.08 12.39 -28.44
CA ASN A 596 12.54 13.16 -29.60
C ASN A 596 12.66 12.35 -30.90
N GLN A 597 12.94 11.05 -30.80
CA GLN A 597 13.21 10.17 -31.94
C GLN A 597 12.14 9.09 -32.09
N HIS A 598 11.20 8.98 -31.14
CA HIS A 598 10.15 7.95 -31.11
C HIS A 598 10.67 6.50 -31.00
N HIS A 599 11.95 6.29 -30.66
CA HIS A 599 12.47 4.96 -30.37
C HIS A 599 13.72 5.00 -29.47
N PHE A 600 14.05 3.87 -28.84
CA PHE A 600 15.36 3.61 -28.23
C PHE A 600 15.67 2.11 -28.28
N GLN A 601 16.95 1.76 -28.12
CA GLN A 601 17.39 0.37 -27.99
C GLN A 601 18.26 0.22 -26.76
N ILE A 602 18.00 -0.82 -25.96
CA ILE A 602 18.84 -1.17 -24.81
C ILE A 602 19.98 -2.10 -25.23
N GLU A 603 21.06 -2.08 -24.46
CA GLU A 603 22.22 -2.95 -24.71
C GLU A 603 21.87 -4.43 -24.58
N LYS A 604 22.58 -5.27 -25.34
CA LYS A 604 22.35 -6.73 -25.36
C LYS A 604 22.37 -7.37 -23.97
N ILE A 605 23.25 -6.91 -23.08
CA ILE A 605 23.34 -7.41 -21.70
C ILE A 605 22.04 -7.15 -20.91
N LEU A 606 21.39 -6.00 -21.13
CA LEU A 606 20.11 -5.69 -20.51
C LEU A 606 18.98 -6.50 -21.15
N VAL A 607 19.04 -6.78 -22.46
CA VAL A 607 18.09 -7.70 -23.12
C VAL A 607 18.18 -9.10 -22.53
N GLU A 608 19.39 -9.63 -22.37
CA GLU A 608 19.63 -10.95 -21.77
C GLU A 608 19.10 -10.99 -20.32
N LYS A 609 19.36 -9.94 -19.53
CA LYS A 609 18.82 -9.79 -18.17
C LYS A 609 17.28 -9.71 -18.16
N LEU A 610 16.66 -9.07 -19.16
CA LEU A 610 15.20 -9.00 -19.29
C LEU A 610 14.61 -10.39 -19.51
N GLN A 611 15.20 -11.12 -20.46
CA GLN A 611 14.73 -12.42 -20.94
C GLN A 611 14.98 -13.58 -19.97
N GLN A 612 15.81 -13.38 -18.94
CA GLN A 612 15.97 -14.32 -17.83
C GLN A 612 14.63 -14.60 -17.13
N ASP A 613 13.83 -13.56 -16.91
CA ASP A 613 12.58 -13.63 -16.15
C ASP A 613 11.34 -13.34 -17.00
N PHE A 614 11.47 -12.54 -18.06
CA PHE A 614 10.34 -12.15 -18.90
C PHE A 614 10.23 -12.98 -20.17
N VAL A 615 9.00 -13.35 -20.49
CA VAL A 615 8.59 -13.82 -21.82
C VAL A 615 7.38 -13.01 -22.26
N ALA A 616 7.18 -12.86 -23.57
CA ALA A 616 6.09 -12.04 -24.08
C ALA A 616 5.53 -12.60 -25.38
N ASP A 617 4.22 -12.46 -25.53
CA ASP A 617 3.55 -12.67 -26.81
C ASP A 617 2.29 -11.81 -26.90
N TRP A 618 1.65 -11.80 -28.07
CA TRP A 618 0.47 -10.99 -28.32
C TRP A 618 -0.70 -11.77 -28.91
N CYS A 619 -1.92 -11.31 -28.67
CA CYS A 619 -3.17 -11.93 -29.10
C CYS A 619 -3.88 -11.09 -30.16
N SER A 620 -4.37 -11.72 -31.23
CA SER A 620 -5.27 -11.09 -32.21
C SER A 620 -6.70 -10.99 -31.67
N GLU A 621 -7.56 -10.23 -32.36
CA GLU A 621 -8.96 -10.07 -31.95
C GLU A 621 -9.76 -11.36 -32.19
N GLU A 622 -9.44 -12.10 -33.25
CA GLU A 622 -10.05 -13.39 -33.57
C GLU A 622 -9.69 -14.43 -32.51
N GLU A 623 -8.41 -14.49 -32.10
CA GLU A 623 -7.95 -15.37 -31.02
C GLU A 623 -8.62 -15.00 -29.69
N CYS A 624 -8.77 -13.69 -29.41
CA CYS A 624 -9.41 -13.19 -28.20
C CYS A 624 -10.88 -13.65 -28.13
N LEU A 625 -11.67 -13.41 -29.17
CA LEU A 625 -13.08 -13.84 -29.24
C LEU A 625 -13.20 -15.37 -29.18
N ALA A 626 -12.30 -16.10 -29.87
CA ALA A 626 -12.28 -17.55 -29.83
C ALA A 626 -12.00 -18.10 -28.42
N ALA A 627 -11.06 -17.49 -27.68
CA ALA A 627 -10.73 -17.89 -26.32
C ALA A 627 -11.86 -17.63 -25.33
N ILE A 628 -12.60 -16.53 -25.47
CA ILE A 628 -13.81 -16.26 -24.67
C ILE A 628 -14.84 -17.36 -24.95
N ASN A 629 -15.13 -17.63 -26.23
CA ASN A 629 -16.11 -18.64 -26.63
C ASN A 629 -15.73 -20.04 -26.13
N SER A 630 -14.49 -20.47 -26.35
CA SER A 630 -14.03 -21.81 -25.98
C SER A 630 -14.00 -22.01 -24.47
N THR A 631 -13.60 -20.98 -23.71
CA THR A 631 -13.57 -21.03 -22.24
C THR A 631 -14.99 -21.16 -21.70
N TYR A 632 -15.92 -20.33 -22.17
CA TYR A 632 -17.32 -20.42 -21.74
C TYR A 632 -17.94 -21.79 -22.05
N ASN A 633 -17.74 -22.30 -23.27
CA ASN A 633 -18.28 -23.61 -23.65
C ASN A 633 -17.69 -24.79 -22.83
N THR A 634 -16.45 -24.65 -22.34
CA THR A 634 -15.76 -25.74 -21.63
C THR A 634 -16.00 -25.70 -20.12
N SER A 635 -16.05 -24.51 -19.51
CA SER A 635 -16.10 -24.35 -18.05
C SER A 635 -17.28 -23.53 -17.53
N GLY A 636 -18.08 -22.95 -18.41
CA GLY A 636 -19.12 -21.98 -18.03
C GLY A 636 -18.55 -20.63 -17.57
N TYR A 637 -17.24 -20.41 -17.68
CA TYR A 637 -16.58 -19.18 -17.27
C TYR A 637 -16.44 -18.21 -18.44
N ILE A 638 -16.92 -16.98 -18.29
CA ILE A 638 -16.74 -15.91 -19.27
C ILE A 638 -15.53 -15.08 -18.88
N LEU A 639 -14.53 -15.08 -19.76
CA LEU A 639 -13.39 -14.18 -19.68
C LEU A 639 -13.78 -12.80 -20.23
N ASP A 640 -13.35 -11.73 -19.56
CA ASP A 640 -13.29 -10.43 -20.20
C ASP A 640 -12.20 -10.44 -21.30
N PRO A 641 -12.25 -9.55 -22.31
CA PRO A 641 -11.27 -9.53 -23.40
C PRO A 641 -9.80 -9.41 -22.94
N HIS A 642 -9.52 -8.67 -21.86
CA HIS A 642 -8.16 -8.55 -21.33
C HIS A 642 -7.68 -9.87 -20.75
N THR A 643 -8.52 -10.55 -19.96
CA THR A 643 -8.21 -11.89 -19.45
C THR A 643 -8.05 -12.90 -20.58
N ALA A 644 -8.85 -12.80 -21.65
CA ALA A 644 -8.76 -13.67 -22.81
C ALA A 644 -7.42 -13.50 -23.56
N VAL A 645 -6.94 -12.25 -23.74
CA VAL A 645 -5.59 -11.97 -24.27
C VAL A 645 -4.52 -12.70 -23.44
N ALA A 646 -4.57 -12.57 -22.11
CA ALA A 646 -3.62 -13.25 -21.23
C ALA A 646 -3.75 -14.78 -21.26
N LYS A 647 -4.97 -15.31 -21.41
CA LYS A 647 -5.22 -16.75 -21.56
C LYS A 647 -4.59 -17.30 -22.83
N VAL A 648 -4.78 -16.64 -23.97
CA VAL A 648 -4.20 -17.06 -25.26
C VAL A 648 -2.68 -17.08 -25.19
N VAL A 649 -2.07 -16.02 -24.65
CA VAL A 649 -0.62 -15.93 -24.51
C VAL A 649 -0.09 -16.98 -23.52
N ALA A 650 -0.78 -17.19 -22.39
CA ALA A 650 -0.44 -18.26 -21.44
C ALA A 650 -0.53 -19.64 -22.10
N ASP A 651 -1.53 -19.89 -22.94
CA ASP A 651 -1.67 -21.16 -23.66
C ASP A 651 -0.51 -21.43 -24.62
N ARG A 652 -0.03 -20.39 -25.31
CA ARG A 652 1.11 -20.47 -26.24
C ARG A 652 2.45 -20.64 -25.53
N LEU A 653 2.65 -19.96 -24.40
CA LEU A 653 3.96 -19.85 -23.76
C LEU A 653 4.16 -20.81 -22.57
N GLN A 654 3.11 -21.38 -21.99
CA GLN A 654 3.27 -22.32 -20.88
C GLN A 654 3.98 -23.61 -21.33
N ASP A 655 4.91 -24.08 -20.50
CA ASP A 655 5.60 -25.37 -20.70
C ASP A 655 4.94 -26.52 -19.91
N LYS A 656 3.82 -26.25 -19.21
CA LYS A 656 3.08 -27.17 -18.33
C LYS A 656 3.89 -27.73 -17.14
N THR A 657 5.10 -27.25 -16.90
CA THR A 657 5.93 -27.69 -15.76
C THR A 657 5.68 -26.85 -14.50
N CYS A 658 5.07 -25.67 -14.67
CA CYS A 658 4.82 -24.71 -13.61
C CYS A 658 3.35 -24.25 -13.66
N PRO A 659 2.66 -24.11 -12.52
CA PRO A 659 1.37 -23.46 -12.44
C PRO A 659 1.43 -22.01 -12.96
N VAL A 660 0.41 -21.60 -13.73
CA VAL A 660 0.31 -20.25 -14.27
C VAL A 660 -0.86 -19.51 -13.64
N ILE A 661 -0.57 -18.39 -12.98
CA ILE A 661 -1.58 -17.47 -12.46
C ILE A 661 -1.83 -16.39 -13.53
N ILE A 662 -3.01 -16.40 -14.12
CA ILE A 662 -3.47 -15.43 -15.11
C ILE A 662 -4.21 -14.31 -14.38
N SER A 663 -3.76 -13.06 -14.52
CA SER A 663 -4.47 -11.91 -13.95
C SER A 663 -5.76 -11.64 -14.70
N SER A 664 -6.90 -11.78 -14.01
CA SER A 664 -8.21 -11.41 -14.55
C SER A 664 -8.56 -10.00 -14.13
N THR A 665 -8.32 -9.05 -15.04
CA THR A 665 -8.19 -7.62 -14.69
C THR A 665 -9.48 -6.84 -14.69
N ALA A 666 -10.56 -7.40 -15.25
CA ALA A 666 -11.85 -6.74 -15.31
C ALA A 666 -12.99 -7.76 -15.36
N HIS A 667 -14.17 -7.33 -14.93
CA HIS A 667 -15.38 -8.13 -15.06
C HIS A 667 -15.87 -8.11 -16.52
N TYR A 668 -16.30 -9.25 -17.07
CA TYR A 668 -16.70 -9.37 -18.48
C TYR A 668 -17.84 -8.42 -18.87
N SER A 669 -18.74 -8.13 -17.93
CA SER A 669 -19.86 -7.18 -18.08
C SER A 669 -19.43 -5.80 -18.57
N LYS A 670 -18.19 -5.38 -18.28
CA LYS A 670 -17.67 -4.10 -18.73
C LYS A 670 -17.49 -4.00 -20.25
N PHE A 671 -17.47 -5.15 -20.92
CA PHE A 671 -17.20 -5.29 -22.35
C PHE A 671 -18.30 -6.08 -23.05
N ALA A 672 -19.56 -5.86 -22.64
CA ALA A 672 -20.71 -6.64 -23.10
C ALA A 672 -20.80 -6.83 -24.63
N PRO A 673 -20.54 -5.81 -25.49
CA PRO A 673 -20.55 -6.02 -26.94
C PRO A 673 -19.57 -7.10 -27.42
N ALA A 674 -18.33 -7.08 -26.92
CA ALA A 674 -17.31 -8.07 -27.27
C ALA A 674 -17.70 -9.48 -26.78
N ILE A 675 -18.27 -9.57 -25.57
CA ILE A 675 -18.76 -10.84 -25.02
C ILE A 675 -19.90 -11.40 -25.85
N MET A 676 -20.89 -10.57 -26.21
CA MET A 676 -22.02 -10.99 -27.04
C MET A 676 -21.57 -11.47 -28.42
N GLN A 677 -20.60 -10.77 -29.02
CA GLN A 677 -19.98 -11.19 -30.29
C GLN A 677 -19.26 -12.53 -30.15
N ALA A 678 -18.44 -12.71 -29.10
CA ALA A 678 -17.74 -13.97 -28.84
C ALA A 678 -18.73 -15.14 -28.62
N LEU A 679 -19.84 -14.90 -27.93
CA LEU A 679 -20.89 -15.89 -27.66
C LEU A 679 -21.89 -16.06 -28.81
N LYS A 680 -21.72 -15.33 -29.93
CA LYS A 680 -22.56 -15.38 -31.13
C LYS A 680 -24.04 -15.04 -30.85
N ILE A 681 -24.28 -14.12 -29.91
CA ILE A 681 -25.62 -13.64 -29.55
C ILE A 681 -26.08 -12.63 -30.61
N LYS A 682 -27.21 -12.90 -31.28
CA LYS A 682 -27.69 -12.12 -32.45
C LYS A 682 -28.47 -10.86 -32.08
N GLU A 683 -29.11 -10.82 -30.91
CA GLU A 683 -29.88 -9.66 -30.43
C GLU A 683 -28.97 -8.67 -29.71
N ILE A 684 -28.42 -7.69 -30.44
CA ILE A 684 -27.69 -6.57 -29.86
C ILE A 684 -28.70 -5.43 -29.64
N ASN A 685 -29.50 -5.48 -28.57
CA ASN A 685 -30.32 -4.33 -28.20
C ASN A 685 -29.43 -3.10 -27.91
N GLU A 686 -29.97 -1.90 -28.14
CA GLU A 686 -29.22 -0.64 -28.34
C GLU A 686 -28.55 -0.05 -27.09
N THR A 687 -28.84 -0.51 -25.86
CA THR A 687 -28.31 0.12 -24.62
C THR A 687 -27.45 -0.80 -23.76
N SER A 688 -26.42 -0.25 -23.09
CA SER A 688 -25.52 -1.01 -22.19
C SER A 688 -26.27 -1.77 -21.09
N SER A 689 -27.32 -1.19 -20.52
CA SER A 689 -28.14 -1.84 -19.48
C SER A 689 -28.84 -3.09 -20.01
N SER A 690 -29.43 -3.03 -21.22
CA SER A 690 -30.13 -4.18 -21.83
C SER A 690 -29.18 -5.33 -22.14
N GLN A 691 -27.96 -5.03 -22.59
CA GLN A 691 -26.91 -6.03 -22.86
C GLN A 691 -26.50 -6.77 -21.58
N LEU A 692 -26.38 -6.07 -20.46
CA LEU A 692 -26.05 -6.68 -19.17
C LEU A 692 -27.16 -7.60 -18.65
N TYR A 693 -28.42 -7.19 -18.79
CA TYR A 693 -29.57 -8.04 -18.43
C TYR A 693 -29.59 -9.32 -19.26
N LEU A 694 -29.33 -9.21 -20.56
CA LEU A 694 -29.26 -10.38 -21.44
C LEU A 694 -28.11 -11.30 -21.04
N LEU A 695 -26.90 -10.77 -20.82
CA LEU A 695 -25.75 -11.57 -20.33
C LEU A 695 -26.03 -12.22 -18.96
N GLY A 696 -26.78 -11.55 -18.09
CA GLY A 696 -27.22 -12.10 -16.80
C GLY A 696 -28.09 -13.36 -16.93
N SER A 697 -28.82 -13.52 -18.03
CA SER A 697 -29.66 -14.70 -18.27
C SER A 697 -28.88 -15.98 -18.58
N TYR A 698 -27.59 -15.87 -18.92
CA TYR A 698 -26.73 -17.02 -19.28
C TYR A 698 -26.15 -17.76 -18.06
N ASN A 699 -26.46 -17.35 -16.82
CA ASN A 699 -25.99 -17.95 -15.55
C ASN A 699 -24.48 -18.28 -15.56
N ALA A 700 -23.68 -17.39 -16.15
CA ALA A 700 -22.25 -17.59 -16.31
C ALA A 700 -21.46 -17.32 -15.03
N LEU A 701 -20.22 -17.80 -14.99
CA LEU A 701 -19.24 -17.44 -13.97
C LEU A 701 -18.25 -16.41 -14.53
N PRO A 702 -17.83 -15.40 -13.76
CA PRO A 702 -18.39 -14.98 -12.46
C PRO A 702 -19.84 -14.50 -12.58
N PRO A 703 -20.63 -14.46 -11.49
CA PRO A 703 -21.98 -13.89 -11.52
C PRO A 703 -21.92 -12.39 -11.84
N LEU A 704 -23.04 -11.83 -12.30
CA LEU A 704 -23.15 -10.43 -12.67
C LEU A 704 -22.80 -9.51 -11.47
N HIS A 705 -21.91 -8.56 -11.71
CA HIS A 705 -21.45 -7.64 -10.66
C HIS A 705 -22.48 -6.54 -10.38
N GLU A 706 -23.22 -6.64 -9.27
CA GLU A 706 -24.35 -5.77 -8.93
C GLU A 706 -24.00 -4.26 -8.92
N ALA A 707 -22.86 -3.89 -8.32
CA ALA A 707 -22.43 -2.48 -8.28
C ALA A 707 -22.24 -1.86 -9.68
N LEU A 708 -21.96 -2.67 -10.71
CA LEU A 708 -21.87 -2.19 -12.08
C LEU A 708 -23.24 -1.80 -12.63
N LEU A 709 -24.26 -2.63 -12.38
CA LEU A 709 -25.64 -2.37 -12.81
C LEU A 709 -26.20 -1.09 -12.17
N GLU A 710 -25.98 -0.92 -10.87
CA GLU A 710 -26.47 0.26 -10.15
C GLU A 710 -25.88 1.55 -10.72
N ARG A 711 -24.57 1.56 -11.03
CA ARG A 711 -23.90 2.74 -11.59
C ARG A 711 -24.38 3.07 -13.00
N THR A 712 -24.61 2.07 -13.85
CA THR A 712 -25.15 2.31 -15.19
C THR A 712 -26.54 2.94 -15.14
N LYS A 713 -27.36 2.63 -14.13
CA LYS A 713 -28.66 3.29 -13.91
C LYS A 713 -28.54 4.73 -13.41
N GLN A 714 -27.47 5.07 -12.68
CA GLN A 714 -27.23 6.43 -12.18
C GLN A 714 -26.81 7.40 -13.30
N HIS A 715 -26.12 6.91 -14.33
CA HIS A 715 -25.68 7.70 -15.48
C HIS A 715 -26.80 8.48 -16.15
N GLU A 716 -27.96 7.85 -16.36
CA GLU A 716 -29.13 8.47 -17.04
C GLU A 716 -29.63 9.75 -16.34
N LYS A 717 -29.20 10.00 -15.09
CA LYS A 717 -29.62 11.14 -14.27
C LYS A 717 -28.54 12.21 -14.07
N MET A 718 -27.29 11.95 -14.49
CA MET A 718 -26.14 12.80 -14.18
C MET A 718 -25.77 13.66 -15.39
N LYS A 719 -25.61 14.98 -15.17
CA LYS A 719 -25.03 15.89 -16.17
C LYS A 719 -23.50 15.83 -16.10
N TYR A 720 -22.84 16.01 -17.24
CA TYR A 720 -21.39 16.17 -17.35
C TYR A 720 -21.06 17.21 -18.42
N GLU A 721 -19.84 17.76 -18.36
CA GLU A 721 -19.37 18.76 -19.33
C GLU A 721 -18.53 18.07 -20.42
N VAL A 722 -18.62 18.58 -21.65
CA VAL A 722 -17.76 18.19 -22.77
C VAL A 722 -17.04 19.43 -23.29
N CYS A 723 -15.73 19.32 -23.51
CA CYS A 723 -14.90 20.45 -23.93
C CYS A 723 -14.09 20.17 -25.19
N ALA A 724 -13.69 21.27 -25.86
CA ALA A 724 -12.80 21.24 -27.02
C ALA A 724 -11.40 20.77 -26.61
N PRO A 725 -10.63 20.14 -27.52
CA PRO A 725 -9.32 19.60 -27.22
C PRO A 725 -8.24 20.68 -27.22
N ASP A 726 -8.32 21.59 -26.24
CA ASP A 726 -7.36 22.67 -26.03
C ASP A 726 -6.91 22.72 -24.56
N VAL A 727 -5.61 22.84 -24.34
CA VAL A 727 -5.03 22.81 -22.98
C VAL A 727 -5.51 24.00 -22.14
N SER A 728 -5.72 25.17 -22.75
CA SER A 728 -6.21 26.37 -22.06
C SER A 728 -7.67 26.20 -21.64
N VAL A 729 -8.48 25.54 -22.47
CA VAL A 729 -9.86 25.18 -22.11
C VAL A 729 -9.87 24.23 -20.92
N LEU A 730 -9.04 23.18 -20.92
CA LEU A 730 -8.91 22.25 -19.79
C LEU A 730 -8.49 22.98 -18.50
N LYS A 731 -7.52 23.90 -18.58
CA LYS A 731 -7.13 24.74 -17.42
C LYS A 731 -8.29 25.56 -16.88
N GLY A 732 -9.09 26.18 -17.75
CA GLY A 732 -10.27 26.94 -17.35
C GLY A 732 -11.31 26.07 -16.61
N HIS A 733 -11.52 24.82 -17.04
CA HIS A 733 -12.36 23.88 -16.28
C HIS A 733 -11.76 23.55 -14.91
N VAL A 734 -10.45 23.29 -14.84
CA VAL A 734 -9.76 23.00 -13.57
C VAL A 734 -9.91 24.17 -12.59
N GLU A 735 -9.65 25.40 -13.04
CA GLU A 735 -9.77 26.61 -12.23
C GLU A 735 -11.21 26.84 -11.76
N LYS A 736 -12.19 26.71 -12.66
CA LYS A 736 -13.62 26.83 -12.30
C LYS A 736 -14.03 25.83 -11.22
N ILE A 737 -13.55 24.59 -11.28
CA ILE A 737 -13.84 23.58 -10.26
C ILE A 737 -13.16 23.95 -8.94
N ILE A 738 -11.90 24.39 -8.97
CA ILE A 738 -11.17 24.86 -7.78
C ILE A 738 -11.94 25.98 -7.08
N GLN A 739 -12.39 26.99 -7.84
CA GLN A 739 -13.19 28.08 -7.32
C GLN A 739 -14.48 27.58 -6.66
N ASN A 740 -15.23 26.68 -7.31
CA ASN A 740 -16.50 26.21 -6.75
C ASN A 740 -16.35 25.29 -5.53
N GLN A 741 -15.23 24.56 -5.42
CA GLN A 741 -15.05 23.53 -4.39
C GLN A 741 -14.33 24.07 -3.14
N PHE A 742 -13.38 24.99 -3.32
CA PHE A 742 -12.48 25.41 -2.24
C PHE A 742 -12.67 26.87 -1.80
N ILE A 743 -13.39 27.69 -2.58
CA ILE A 743 -13.66 29.11 -2.30
C ILE A 743 -15.15 29.29 -2.07
#